data_AF-A0AAP0K1S3-F1
#
_entry.id   AF-A0AAP0K1S3-F1
#
_cell.length_a   1.000
_cell.length_b   1.000
_cell.length_c   1.000
_cell.angle_alpha   90.00
_cell.angle_beta   90.00
_cell.angle_gamma   90.00
#
_symmetry.space_group_name_H-M   'P 1'
#
loop_
_entity.id
_entity.type
_entity.pdbx_description
1 polymer ?
#
loop_
_entity_poly.entity_id
_entity_poly.type
_entity_poly.pdbx_seq_one_letter_code
_entity_poly.pdbx_strand_id
1 'polypeptide(L)'
;MAQEIGRFGGASEDDDEEELEMGVKDEEEDDDEDEEDEHKRIQSSQHRHHHHQQQQQINAMSSSRRCRPKEEKERTKLRERQRRAITARILAGLRRHGNYNLRVRADINDVIAALAREAGWVVLPDGTTFPSRSQGTRPTSASMSSTSQMMGTTPLASPRGVVSSPSGGVRTSDFRPCGLKSVFVPSSLPYDSTTSNVPSRVGAMAGDGGIGERLDNSPLISSCMDVVDDKQAMDISPKLLERDFAGTTYVPVYVMLPVSYATTLIYSPWLQLLLSFTYFAFYKYETEGSLIYFDFPWWQLGVINMKCELVDPDGLLQQLRILKSINVDGVTVDCWWGIVEAHAPQEYEWTGYKRLFQIVRELKLKLQVVMSFHECGGNVGDDVCIPLPHWVAEIGRNNPEIFFTDREGRRNSECLTWGIDKERVLRGRNAAEVYFDYMRSFRVEFDEFFQDGIISEIEVGLGPCGELRYPSYPVKHGWRYPGIGEFQCYDQYLMKSLSKAAEARGHSFWARGPDNAGSYNCRPHDTGFFCDGGDYDGYYGRFFLNWYSQTLIDHGDRVISLAKLAFEGTSIAAKLSGINWWYRTISHAAELTAGFYNPCNRDGYAGIATMLKKHGCALNFICADLRTINQHVDFSEASTDTEGLMWQVLNAAWDVRIPVASENAHPCHDREGYNKILENAKPMNDPDGRHLSAFTYLRLSPALMERRGFLEFERFVKRMHGEAVLDLQL
;
A
#
# COMPACT_ATOMS: atom_id res chain seq x y z
N MET A 1 -50.53 38.18 8.22
CA MET A 1 -51.93 37.69 8.29
C MET A 1 -51.81 36.19 8.04
N ALA A 2 -51.88 35.28 9.02
CA ALA A 2 -52.81 35.11 10.16
C ALA A 2 -54.11 34.39 9.74
N GLN A 3 -54.61 33.54 10.66
CA GLN A 3 -55.67 32.53 10.49
C GLN A 3 -55.21 31.28 9.68
N GLU A 4 -55.08 30.04 10.20
CA GLU A 4 -55.56 29.32 11.41
C GLU A 4 -56.94 28.62 11.25
N ILE A 5 -57.06 27.39 11.80
CA ILE A 5 -58.27 26.54 11.93
C ILE A 5 -58.85 26.01 10.58
N GLY A 6 -59.36 24.77 10.45
CA GLY A 6 -59.28 23.60 11.32
C GLY A 6 -60.52 22.65 11.28
N ARG A 7 -60.29 21.37 10.96
CA ARG A 7 -61.09 20.15 11.29
C ARG A 7 -62.51 19.87 10.69
N PHE A 8 -62.59 18.65 10.13
CA PHE A 8 -63.71 17.66 10.15
C PHE A 8 -64.94 17.75 9.23
N GLY A 9 -65.38 16.55 8.80
CA GLY A 9 -66.64 16.23 8.08
C GLY A 9 -66.42 15.82 6.61
N GLY A 10 -66.66 14.57 6.16
CA GLY A 10 -66.92 13.32 6.90
C GLY A 10 -68.08 12.46 6.32
N ALA A 11 -67.74 11.49 5.45
CA ALA A 11 -68.51 10.31 5.02
C ALA A 11 -67.48 9.39 4.30
N SER A 12 -67.26 8.10 4.61
CA SER A 12 -68.18 6.93 4.62
C SER A 12 -68.70 6.60 3.20
N GLU A 13 -68.76 5.34 2.75
CA GLU A 13 -68.84 4.02 3.42
C GLU A 13 -67.81 3.04 2.77
N ASP A 14 -67.07 2.22 3.54
CA ASP A 14 -67.30 0.77 3.85
C ASP A 14 -66.91 -0.15 2.65
N ASP A 15 -66.33 -1.35 2.74
CA ASP A 15 -65.52 -2.08 3.76
C ASP A 15 -64.54 -3.00 2.93
N ASP A 16 -63.80 -4.04 3.35
CA ASP A 16 -63.74 -5.00 4.47
C ASP A 16 -62.26 -5.34 4.81
N GLU A 17 -62.00 -6.12 5.87
CA GLU A 17 -60.69 -6.74 6.20
C GLU A 17 -60.59 -8.19 5.67
N GLU A 18 -59.45 -8.61 5.08
CA GLU A 18 -59.07 -10.03 5.07
C GLU A 18 -57.54 -10.24 4.92
N GLU A 19 -56.90 -10.78 5.95
CA GLU A 19 -55.50 -11.23 5.90
C GLU A 19 -55.40 -12.61 5.23
N LEU A 20 -54.80 -12.69 4.03
CA LEU A 20 -54.53 -13.97 3.37
C LEU A 20 -53.05 -14.36 3.46
N GLU A 21 -52.72 -15.02 4.57
CA GLU A 21 -51.49 -15.80 4.75
C GLU A 21 -51.46 -16.98 3.75
N MET A 22 -50.91 -16.73 2.56
CA MET A 22 -50.75 -17.74 1.51
C MET A 22 -49.40 -18.44 1.66
N GLY A 23 -49.41 -19.57 2.38
CA GLY A 23 -48.22 -20.33 2.74
C GLY A 23 -47.36 -20.78 1.55
N VAL A 24 -46.04 -20.87 1.79
CA VAL A 24 -45.10 -21.51 0.87
C VAL A 24 -45.44 -22.99 0.81
N LYS A 25 -45.84 -23.48 -0.37
CA LYS A 25 -45.77 -24.91 -0.66
C LYS A 25 -44.33 -25.28 -0.91
N ASP A 26 -43.74 -26.02 0.02
CA ASP A 26 -42.60 -26.87 -0.29
C ASP A 26 -43.08 -27.99 -1.22
N GLU A 27 -42.36 -28.21 -2.31
CA GLU A 27 -42.49 -29.40 -3.16
C GLU A 27 -41.33 -30.32 -2.80
N GLU A 28 -41.63 -31.35 -2.03
CA GLU A 28 -40.74 -32.48 -1.78
C GLU A 28 -40.65 -33.32 -3.08
N GLU A 29 -39.44 -33.64 -3.52
CA GLU A 29 -39.18 -34.71 -4.50
C GLU A 29 -38.41 -35.82 -3.76
N ASP A 30 -38.95 -37.04 -3.82
CA ASP A 30 -38.47 -38.18 -3.03
C ASP A 30 -37.12 -38.73 -3.55
N ASP A 31 -36.25 -39.14 -2.62
CA ASP A 31 -35.06 -39.98 -2.84
C ASP A 31 -34.98 -40.96 -1.63
N ASP A 32 -35.82 -42.00 -1.65
CA ASP A 32 -35.94 -43.01 -0.58
C ASP A 32 -34.79 -44.05 -0.60
N GLU A 33 -34.37 -44.44 0.62
CA GLU A 33 -33.65 -45.69 1.00
C GLU A 33 -32.22 -45.91 0.37
N ASP A 34 -31.22 -46.48 1.05
CA ASP A 34 -31.15 -47.18 2.34
C ASP A 34 -30.16 -46.51 3.34
N GLU A 35 -30.51 -46.42 4.63
CA GLU A 35 -29.57 -46.41 5.77
C GLU A 35 -30.03 -47.40 6.85
N GLU A 36 -29.27 -48.45 7.11
CA GLU A 36 -29.20 -49.23 8.38
C GLU A 36 -28.04 -50.25 8.26
N ASP A 37 -27.31 -50.66 9.30
CA ASP A 37 -27.33 -50.33 10.74
C ASP A 37 -25.89 -50.44 11.29
N GLU A 38 -25.55 -49.72 12.37
CA GLU A 38 -24.19 -49.75 12.97
C GLU A 38 -24.12 -50.55 14.29
N HIS A 39 -23.05 -51.35 14.41
CA HIS A 39 -22.54 -51.98 15.65
C HIS A 39 -23.40 -53.05 16.37
N LYS A 40 -22.98 -54.32 16.23
CA LYS A 40 -22.93 -55.28 17.36
C LYS A 40 -21.73 -56.24 17.35
N ARG A 41 -20.83 -55.96 18.30
CA ARG A 41 -19.87 -56.80 19.06
C ARG A 41 -19.89 -58.35 18.87
N ILE A 42 -18.68 -58.95 18.95
CA ILE A 42 -18.32 -60.34 19.38
C ILE A 42 -17.82 -61.36 18.31
N GLN A 43 -16.51 -61.69 18.42
CA GLN A 43 -15.77 -62.95 18.12
C GLN A 43 -15.65 -63.60 16.72
N SER A 44 -14.37 -63.74 16.31
CA SER A 44 -13.66 -64.99 15.96
C SER A 44 -13.28 -65.35 14.50
N SER A 45 -12.07 -65.91 14.40
CA SER A 45 -11.58 -66.96 13.48
C SER A 45 -11.21 -66.69 12.00
N GLN A 46 -9.89 -66.49 11.79
CA GLN A 46 -9.01 -67.21 10.84
C GLN A 46 -9.20 -67.17 9.30
N HIS A 47 -8.04 -66.98 8.63
CA HIS A 47 -7.63 -67.56 7.31
C HIS A 47 -8.28 -66.96 6.03
N ARG A 48 -7.60 -66.90 4.85
CA ARG A 48 -6.19 -67.21 4.45
C ARG A 48 -5.84 -66.58 3.08
N HIS A 49 -4.59 -66.11 2.93
CA HIS A 49 -3.74 -66.14 1.71
C HIS A 49 -4.24 -65.53 0.36
N HIS A 50 -3.45 -65.42 -0.71
CA HIS A 50 -2.10 -64.85 -0.95
C HIS A 50 -1.83 -64.96 -2.49
N HIS A 51 -0.98 -64.11 -3.07
CA HIS A 51 -0.60 -64.09 -4.51
C HIS A 51 -1.74 -63.65 -5.48
N HIS A 52 -1.47 -63.14 -6.69
CA HIS A 52 -0.25 -63.24 -7.50
C HIS A 52 0.27 -61.90 -8.06
N GLN A 53 1.48 -61.92 -8.64
CA GLN A 53 2.23 -60.76 -9.10
C GLN A 53 2.01 -60.41 -10.59
N GLN A 54 1.93 -59.09 -10.86
CA GLN A 54 2.70 -58.39 -11.90
C GLN A 54 2.76 -58.96 -13.33
N GLN A 55 2.01 -58.33 -14.25
CA GLN A 55 2.38 -58.19 -15.66
C GLN A 55 2.29 -56.70 -16.05
N GLN A 56 2.98 -56.27 -17.10
CA GLN A 56 3.29 -54.86 -17.40
C GLN A 56 2.36 -54.21 -18.45
N GLN A 57 2.21 -52.88 -18.37
CA GLN A 57 2.03 -51.87 -19.46
C GLN A 57 1.01 -52.21 -20.59
N ILE A 58 0.04 -51.34 -20.90
CA ILE A 58 0.23 -50.09 -21.69
C ILE A 58 -1.02 -49.18 -21.56
N ASN A 59 -0.82 -47.85 -21.58
CA ASN A 59 -1.77 -46.74 -21.82
C ASN A 59 -3.15 -46.71 -21.10
N ALA A 60 -3.26 -45.85 -20.09
CA ALA A 60 -4.38 -44.92 -19.95
C ALA A 60 -3.99 -43.70 -19.07
N MET A 61 -3.88 -42.52 -19.68
CA MET A 61 -3.83 -41.24 -18.96
C MET A 61 -5.21 -40.58 -18.98
N SER A 62 -5.85 -40.39 -17.82
CA SER A 62 -6.82 -39.31 -17.63
C SER A 62 -7.14 -39.07 -16.14
N SER A 63 -7.60 -37.85 -15.87
CA SER A 63 -7.85 -37.27 -14.55
C SER A 63 -8.65 -38.12 -13.55
N SER A 64 -8.09 -38.34 -12.36
CA SER A 64 -8.91 -38.51 -11.14
C SER A 64 -8.95 -37.18 -10.40
N ARG A 65 -10.13 -36.55 -10.33
CA ARG A 65 -10.31 -35.23 -9.68
C ARG A 65 -10.45 -35.43 -8.17
N ARG A 66 -9.60 -34.78 -7.36
CA ARG A 66 -9.83 -34.67 -5.91
C ARG A 66 -11.20 -34.03 -5.66
N CYS A 67 -12.01 -34.66 -4.81
CA CYS A 67 -13.31 -34.12 -4.43
C CYS A 67 -13.12 -32.89 -3.53
N ARG A 68 -13.96 -31.86 -3.69
CA ARG A 68 -13.94 -30.65 -2.85
C ARG A 68 -14.59 -30.92 -1.49
N PRO A 69 -14.19 -30.24 -0.40
CA PRO A 69 -14.84 -30.37 0.91
C PRO A 69 -16.35 -30.10 0.84
N LYS A 70 -17.14 -30.79 1.67
CA LYS A 70 -18.62 -30.65 1.68
C LYS A 70 -19.04 -29.18 1.86
N GLU A 71 -18.41 -28.43 2.77
CA GLU A 71 -18.65 -26.99 2.95
C GLU A 71 -18.40 -26.15 1.70
N GLU A 72 -17.36 -26.45 0.91
CA GLU A 72 -17.07 -25.67 -0.31
C GLU A 72 -18.14 -25.90 -1.39
N LYS A 73 -18.72 -27.11 -1.42
CA LYS A 73 -19.87 -27.47 -2.26
C LYS A 73 -21.12 -26.72 -1.81
N GLU A 74 -21.41 -26.65 -0.51
CA GLU A 74 -22.56 -25.88 0.01
C GLU A 74 -22.39 -24.37 -0.16
N ARG A 75 -21.20 -23.80 0.11
CA ARG A 75 -20.92 -22.38 -0.20
C ARG A 75 -21.03 -22.07 -1.70
N THR A 76 -20.80 -23.06 -2.57
CA THR A 76 -21.02 -22.91 -4.03
C THR A 76 -22.51 -22.98 -4.39
N LYS A 77 -23.28 -23.92 -3.83
CA LYS A 77 -24.75 -23.94 -3.95
C LYS A 77 -25.40 -22.64 -3.46
N LEU A 78 -24.93 -22.08 -2.33
CA LEU A 78 -25.47 -20.85 -1.75
C LEU A 78 -25.24 -19.64 -2.66
N ARG A 79 -24.02 -19.47 -3.18
CA ARG A 79 -23.72 -18.44 -4.20
C ARG A 79 -24.58 -18.60 -5.44
N GLU A 80 -24.80 -19.83 -5.91
CA GLU A 80 -25.63 -20.10 -7.09
C GLU A 80 -27.13 -19.84 -6.84
N ARG A 81 -27.65 -20.16 -5.65
CA ARG A 81 -28.99 -19.79 -5.21
C ARG A 81 -29.16 -18.26 -5.15
N GLN A 82 -28.20 -17.53 -4.55
CA GLN A 82 -28.21 -16.06 -4.53
C GLN A 82 -28.15 -15.46 -5.94
N ARG A 83 -27.29 -15.98 -6.83
CA ARG A 83 -27.20 -15.54 -8.24
C ARG A 83 -28.55 -15.68 -8.95
N ARG A 84 -29.21 -16.84 -8.81
CA ARG A 84 -30.54 -17.09 -9.40
C ARG A 84 -31.62 -16.17 -8.82
N ALA A 85 -31.62 -15.93 -7.51
CA ALA A 85 -32.55 -15.02 -6.85
C ALA A 85 -32.40 -13.56 -7.31
N ILE A 86 -31.16 -13.09 -7.50
CA ILE A 86 -30.88 -11.75 -8.05
C ILE A 86 -31.37 -11.65 -9.49
N THR A 87 -31.06 -12.62 -10.35
CA THR A 87 -31.58 -12.67 -11.74
C THR A 87 -33.10 -12.67 -11.76
N ALA A 88 -33.77 -13.48 -10.93
CA ALA A 88 -35.22 -13.53 -10.86
C ALA A 88 -35.85 -12.16 -10.47
N ARG A 89 -35.24 -11.45 -9.51
CA ARG A 89 -35.68 -10.09 -9.12
C ARG A 89 -35.50 -9.07 -10.24
N ILE A 90 -34.40 -9.12 -11.00
CA ILE A 90 -34.15 -8.26 -12.17
C ILE A 90 -35.20 -8.53 -13.26
N LEU A 91 -35.45 -9.80 -13.60
CA LEU A 91 -36.46 -10.20 -14.59
C LEU A 91 -37.89 -9.81 -14.16
N ALA A 92 -38.20 -9.86 -12.86
CA ALA A 92 -39.48 -9.39 -12.33
C ALA A 92 -39.61 -7.85 -12.45
N GLY A 93 -38.54 -7.10 -12.17
CA GLY A 93 -38.49 -5.65 -12.35
C GLY A 93 -38.72 -5.22 -13.80
N LEU A 94 -38.01 -5.85 -14.75
CA LEU A 94 -38.16 -5.59 -16.18
C LEU A 94 -39.60 -5.82 -16.68
N ARG A 95 -40.27 -6.89 -16.21
CA ARG A 95 -41.69 -7.13 -16.54
C ARG A 95 -42.65 -6.11 -15.91
N ARG A 96 -42.41 -5.69 -14.66
CA ARG A 96 -43.31 -4.75 -13.94
C ARG A 96 -43.16 -3.29 -14.37
N HIS A 97 -41.96 -2.87 -14.79
CA HIS A 97 -41.64 -1.44 -14.95
C HIS A 97 -41.04 -1.08 -16.32
N GLY A 98 -40.52 -2.05 -17.09
CA GLY A 98 -39.91 -1.80 -18.41
C GLY A 98 -40.83 -2.06 -19.61
N ASN A 99 -42.10 -2.44 -19.38
CA ASN A 99 -43.08 -2.78 -20.43
C ASN A 99 -42.65 -3.91 -21.40
N TYR A 100 -41.60 -4.67 -21.06
CA TYR A 100 -41.09 -5.77 -21.86
C TYR A 100 -42.02 -6.98 -21.79
N ASN A 101 -42.55 -7.41 -22.94
CA ASN A 101 -43.39 -8.59 -23.07
C ASN A 101 -42.57 -9.91 -22.98
N LEU A 102 -42.01 -10.17 -21.79
CA LEU A 102 -41.18 -11.32 -21.47
C LEU A 102 -42.01 -12.40 -20.75
N ARG A 103 -41.98 -13.63 -21.29
CA ARG A 103 -42.61 -14.81 -20.69
C ARG A 103 -42.22 -14.97 -19.21
N VAL A 104 -43.09 -15.56 -18.39
CA VAL A 104 -42.84 -15.76 -16.94
C VAL A 104 -41.55 -16.55 -16.66
N ARG A 105 -41.22 -17.53 -17.53
CA ARG A 105 -39.97 -18.30 -17.52
C ARG A 105 -39.00 -17.92 -18.66
N ALA A 106 -39.02 -16.65 -19.10
CA ALA A 106 -38.10 -16.14 -20.12
C ALA A 106 -36.63 -16.33 -19.70
N ASP A 107 -35.78 -16.72 -20.65
CA ASP A 107 -34.34 -16.90 -20.43
C ASP A 107 -33.54 -15.61 -20.71
N ILE A 108 -32.21 -15.69 -20.66
CA ILE A 108 -31.35 -14.52 -20.92
C ILE A 108 -31.36 -14.08 -22.40
N ASN A 109 -31.65 -15.00 -23.32
CA ASN A 109 -31.72 -14.74 -24.75
C ASN A 109 -33.03 -14.05 -25.13
N ASP A 110 -34.16 -14.46 -24.53
CA ASP A 110 -35.45 -13.76 -24.61
C ASP A 110 -35.32 -12.27 -24.23
N VAL A 111 -34.55 -11.97 -23.17
CA VAL A 111 -34.29 -10.61 -22.70
C VAL A 111 -33.43 -9.82 -23.68
N ILE A 112 -32.31 -10.40 -24.15
CA ILE A 112 -31.45 -9.77 -25.16
C ILE A 112 -32.25 -9.51 -26.46
N ALA A 113 -33.09 -10.46 -26.87
CA ALA A 113 -33.96 -10.31 -28.04
C ALA A 113 -35.06 -9.26 -27.86
N ALA A 114 -35.54 -9.01 -26.63
CA ALA A 114 -36.46 -7.90 -26.35
C ALA A 114 -35.74 -6.54 -26.41
N LEU A 115 -34.60 -6.41 -25.72
CA LEU A 115 -33.78 -5.19 -25.70
C LEU A 115 -33.29 -4.79 -27.09
N ALA A 116 -32.82 -5.74 -27.91
CA ALA A 116 -32.38 -5.47 -29.27
C ALA A 116 -33.52 -4.96 -30.18
N ARG A 117 -34.75 -5.48 -30.01
CA ARG A 117 -35.94 -4.98 -30.72
C ARG A 117 -36.30 -3.55 -30.33
N GLU A 118 -36.23 -3.21 -29.04
CA GLU A 118 -36.43 -1.83 -28.57
C GLU A 118 -35.32 -0.88 -29.06
N ALA A 119 -34.08 -1.37 -29.15
CA ALA A 119 -32.95 -0.66 -29.73
C ALA A 119 -33.01 -0.50 -31.28
N GLY A 120 -34.12 -0.89 -31.92
CA GLY A 120 -34.34 -0.71 -33.36
C GLY A 120 -33.73 -1.80 -34.26
N TRP A 121 -33.33 -2.94 -33.69
CA TRP A 121 -32.84 -4.08 -34.46
C TRP A 121 -33.96 -5.07 -34.75
N VAL A 122 -33.99 -5.60 -35.97
CA VAL A 122 -34.79 -6.79 -36.28
C VAL A 122 -34.07 -8.00 -35.69
N VAL A 123 -34.78 -8.73 -34.82
CA VAL A 123 -34.30 -9.99 -34.22
C VAL A 123 -35.15 -11.13 -34.77
N LEU A 124 -34.52 -12.10 -35.43
CA LEU A 124 -35.19 -13.28 -35.97
C LEU A 124 -35.35 -14.37 -34.89
N PRO A 125 -36.28 -15.33 -35.06
CA PRO A 125 -36.50 -16.42 -34.10
C PRO A 125 -35.30 -17.37 -33.90
N ASP A 126 -34.29 -17.30 -34.77
CA ASP A 126 -33.02 -18.05 -34.66
C ASP A 126 -31.93 -17.30 -33.88
N GLY A 127 -32.23 -16.08 -33.39
CA GLY A 127 -31.28 -15.21 -32.69
C GLY A 127 -30.49 -14.25 -33.58
N THR A 128 -30.65 -14.29 -34.91
CA THR A 128 -29.95 -13.39 -35.83
C THR A 128 -30.48 -11.96 -35.71
N THR A 129 -29.58 -10.97 -35.57
CA THR A 129 -29.93 -9.56 -35.37
C THR A 129 -29.37 -8.65 -36.47
N PHE A 130 -30.16 -7.72 -36.99
CA PHE A 130 -29.69 -6.68 -37.94
C PHE A 130 -30.41 -5.33 -37.78
N PRO A 131 -29.79 -4.18 -38.13
CA PRO A 131 -30.41 -2.87 -37.93
C PRO A 131 -31.63 -2.65 -38.84
N SER A 132 -32.71 -2.07 -38.31
CA SER A 132 -33.85 -1.64 -39.12
C SER A 132 -33.49 -0.35 -39.89
N ARG A 133 -33.40 -0.43 -41.22
CA ARG A 133 -32.98 0.69 -42.08
C ARG A 133 -34.17 1.32 -42.81
N SER A 134 -34.26 2.65 -42.74
CA SER A 134 -35.34 3.47 -43.32
C SER A 134 -35.49 3.31 -44.84
N GLN A 135 -36.73 3.32 -45.35
CA GLN A 135 -37.04 3.28 -46.78
C GLN A 135 -37.08 4.67 -47.43
N GLY A 136 -36.83 4.71 -48.75
CA GLY A 136 -36.85 5.88 -49.62
C GLY A 136 -35.45 6.26 -50.12
N THR A 137 -35.16 6.40 -51.41
CA THR A 137 -35.97 6.20 -52.64
C THR A 137 -35.07 5.71 -53.80
N ARG A 138 -35.67 5.16 -54.86
CA ARG A 138 -35.03 4.79 -56.17
C ARG A 138 -35.43 5.79 -57.26
N PRO A 139 -34.86 5.80 -58.51
CA PRO A 139 -34.04 4.79 -59.21
C PRO A 139 -32.56 5.29 -59.40
N THR A 140 -31.68 4.96 -60.38
CA THR A 140 -31.70 4.30 -61.71
C THR A 140 -30.40 3.53 -62.05
N SER A 141 -30.57 2.37 -62.71
CA SER A 141 -29.74 1.73 -63.78
C SER A 141 -28.19 1.67 -63.79
N ALA A 142 -27.72 0.46 -64.18
CA ALA A 142 -26.46 0.10 -64.85
C ALA A 142 -25.15 -0.05 -64.02
N SER A 143 -24.21 -0.95 -64.36
CA SER A 143 -24.29 -2.24 -65.10
C SER A 143 -22.96 -3.03 -65.03
N MET A 144 -22.97 -4.32 -64.62
CA MET A 144 -21.89 -5.33 -64.81
C MET A 144 -20.52 -5.01 -64.15
N SER A 145 -19.56 -5.94 -63.92
CA SER A 145 -19.48 -7.42 -64.09
C SER A 145 -18.66 -8.06 -62.95
N SER A 146 -18.66 -9.39 -62.85
CA SER A 146 -17.75 -10.21 -62.02
C SER A 146 -16.33 -10.30 -62.69
N THR A 147 -15.29 -11.00 -62.19
CA THR A 147 -15.19 -12.41 -61.73
C THR A 147 -13.93 -12.64 -60.84
N SER A 148 -13.75 -13.86 -60.33
CA SER A 148 -12.86 -14.29 -59.24
C SER A 148 -11.64 -15.15 -59.67
N GLN A 149 -10.87 -15.58 -58.64
CA GLN A 149 -9.99 -16.76 -58.53
C GLN A 149 -8.45 -16.59 -58.51
N MET A 150 -7.81 -17.63 -57.94
CA MET A 150 -6.40 -17.74 -57.55
C MET A 150 -5.74 -18.93 -58.26
N MET A 151 -4.42 -18.89 -58.44
CA MET A 151 -3.49 -20.03 -58.29
C MET A 151 -2.05 -19.50 -58.13
N GLY A 152 -1.13 -20.35 -57.67
CA GLY A 152 0.30 -20.04 -57.60
C GLY A 152 1.17 -21.31 -57.67
N THR A 153 2.41 -21.17 -58.13
CA THR A 153 3.37 -22.27 -58.30
C THR A 153 4.83 -21.82 -58.08
N THR A 154 5.68 -22.78 -57.69
CA THR A 154 7.15 -22.73 -57.52
C THR A 154 7.78 -23.82 -58.45
N PRO A 155 9.09 -24.20 -58.47
CA PRO A 155 10.22 -23.86 -57.56
C PRO A 155 11.66 -23.73 -58.19
N LEU A 156 12.67 -23.56 -57.30
CA LEU A 156 14.03 -24.16 -57.30
C LEU A 156 15.14 -23.73 -58.31
N ALA A 157 16.34 -23.36 -57.79
CA ALA A 157 17.66 -23.97 -58.11
C ALA A 157 18.86 -23.27 -57.39
N SER A 158 19.99 -23.98 -57.22
CA SER A 158 21.30 -23.51 -56.71
C SER A 158 22.43 -24.40 -57.28
N PRO A 159 23.69 -23.95 -57.45
CA PRO A 159 24.79 -24.67 -56.77
C PRO A 159 26.14 -23.92 -56.50
N ARG A 160 26.89 -24.40 -55.48
CA ARG A 160 28.38 -24.37 -55.27
C ARG A 160 29.11 -23.00 -55.18
N GLY A 161 30.22 -22.83 -54.44
CA GLY A 161 30.86 -23.66 -53.38
C GLY A 161 32.32 -24.07 -53.64
N VAL A 162 33.30 -23.40 -53.00
CA VAL A 162 34.74 -23.79 -52.87
C VAL A 162 35.28 -23.34 -51.50
N VAL A 163 36.34 -23.98 -50.98
CA VAL A 163 36.88 -23.87 -49.60
C VAL A 163 38.37 -23.49 -49.60
N SER A 164 38.86 -22.72 -48.62
CA SER A 164 40.21 -22.88 -48.01
C SER A 164 40.48 -21.97 -46.79
N SER A 165 41.31 -22.46 -45.87
CA SER A 165 42.04 -21.74 -44.79
C SER A 165 43.37 -22.50 -44.57
N PRO A 166 44.44 -21.91 -44.00
CA PRO A 166 44.54 -21.77 -42.54
C PRO A 166 45.34 -20.52 -42.04
N SER A 167 45.79 -20.55 -40.79
CA SER A 167 46.34 -19.45 -39.97
C SER A 167 47.88 -19.30 -39.94
N GLY A 168 48.42 -18.12 -39.57
CA GLY A 168 49.84 -18.03 -39.15
C GLY A 168 50.54 -16.66 -38.95
N GLY A 169 50.25 -15.93 -37.86
CA GLY A 169 51.26 -15.31 -36.95
C GLY A 169 52.13 -14.06 -37.30
N VAL A 170 52.58 -13.41 -36.19
CA VAL A 170 53.84 -12.63 -35.98
C VAL A 170 53.91 -11.11 -36.29
N ARG A 171 53.77 -10.32 -35.21
CA ARG A 171 54.53 -9.10 -34.76
C ARG A 171 54.90 -7.95 -35.72
N THR A 172 54.64 -6.72 -35.25
CA THR A 172 55.68 -5.67 -35.16
C THR A 172 55.47 -4.70 -33.98
N SER A 173 56.60 -4.29 -33.39
CA SER A 173 56.82 -3.16 -32.46
C SER A 173 56.92 -1.82 -33.22
N ASP A 174 57.02 -0.61 -32.64
CA ASP A 174 56.94 -0.06 -31.27
C ASP A 174 56.68 1.47 -31.44
N PHE A 175 56.08 2.17 -30.46
CA PHE A 175 56.50 3.55 -30.12
C PHE A 175 55.92 4.06 -28.78
N ARG A 176 56.81 4.63 -27.96
CA ARG A 176 56.64 5.31 -26.66
C ARG A 176 57.97 6.00 -26.32
N PRO A 177 58.11 6.82 -25.26
CA PRO A 177 57.11 7.54 -24.47
C PRO A 177 57.48 9.05 -24.29
N CYS A 178 56.66 9.79 -23.54
CA CYS A 178 57.15 10.82 -22.61
C CYS A 178 56.17 10.93 -21.42
N GLY A 179 56.64 11.44 -20.28
CA GLY A 179 55.84 11.58 -19.06
C GLY A 179 56.65 12.13 -17.89
N LEU A 180 55.99 12.52 -16.80
CA LEU A 180 56.60 13.08 -15.59
C LEU A 180 56.10 12.40 -14.31
N LYS A 181 56.92 12.52 -13.27
CA LYS A 181 56.85 11.96 -11.90
C LYS A 181 56.90 13.13 -10.90
N SER A 182 56.62 13.04 -9.59
CA SER A 182 55.84 12.15 -8.71
C SER A 182 55.95 12.69 -7.25
N VAL A 183 55.62 11.87 -6.22
CA VAL A 183 55.89 12.07 -4.75
C VAL A 183 54.92 13.10 -4.09
N PHE A 184 54.23 12.84 -2.97
CA PHE A 184 54.66 12.23 -1.69
C PHE A 184 53.66 11.24 -1.04
N VAL A 185 54.19 10.48 -0.06
CA VAL A 185 53.48 9.65 0.94
C VAL A 185 54.10 9.94 2.31
N PRO A 186 53.37 9.83 3.43
CA PRO A 186 53.64 8.75 4.40
C PRO A 186 52.34 8.25 5.10
N SER A 187 52.28 7.19 5.91
CA SER A 187 53.02 5.93 6.13
C SER A 187 52.23 5.14 7.20
N SER A 188 52.40 3.81 7.35
CA SER A 188 51.59 3.01 8.30
C SER A 188 52.42 2.09 9.22
N LEU A 189 51.75 1.53 10.25
CA LEU A 189 52.23 0.52 11.24
C LEU A 189 53.14 1.07 12.37
N PRO A 190 53.39 0.30 13.47
CA PRO A 190 52.42 -0.23 14.44
C PRO A 190 52.89 -0.04 15.91
N TYR A 191 52.17 -0.53 16.94
CA TYR A 191 52.70 -1.32 18.09
C TYR A 191 51.61 -1.74 19.11
N ASP A 192 52.00 -2.33 20.26
CA ASP A 192 51.23 -3.30 21.05
C ASP A 192 51.46 -3.18 22.58
N SER A 193 50.46 -3.60 23.38
CA SER A 193 50.49 -4.15 24.75
C SER A 193 50.98 -3.37 26.01
N THR A 194 50.06 -3.32 27.00
CA THR A 194 50.21 -3.58 28.47
C THR A 194 50.56 -2.52 29.55
N THR A 195 49.78 -2.64 30.66
CA THR A 195 50.08 -2.44 32.11
C THR A 195 50.05 -1.07 32.84
N SER A 196 48.96 -0.89 33.63
CA SER A 196 48.95 -0.78 35.12
C SER A 196 48.75 0.57 35.88
N ASN A 197 47.74 0.52 36.77
CA ASN A 197 47.70 0.95 38.19
C ASN A 197 47.68 2.43 38.68
N VAL A 198 46.53 2.73 39.32
CA VAL A 198 46.36 3.32 40.69
C VAL A 198 46.36 4.86 40.82
N PRO A 199 45.51 5.46 41.72
CA PRO A 199 45.06 6.86 41.59
C PRO A 199 45.52 7.82 42.71
N SER A 200 45.23 9.11 42.53
CA SER A 200 45.34 10.15 43.57
C SER A 200 43.98 10.54 44.15
N ARG A 201 43.99 10.90 45.45
CA ARG A 201 42.84 11.30 46.28
C ARG A 201 43.12 12.70 46.88
N VAL A 202 42.25 13.15 47.79
CA VAL A 202 42.33 14.39 48.61
C VAL A 202 41.66 15.61 47.95
N GLY A 203 40.78 16.36 48.64
CA GLY A 203 40.30 16.17 50.02
C GLY A 203 39.14 17.11 50.39
N ALA A 204 38.54 16.88 51.56
CA ALA A 204 37.41 17.65 52.08
C ALA A 204 37.78 18.46 53.33
N MET A 205 37.01 19.51 53.63
CA MET A 205 36.93 20.16 54.94
C MET A 205 35.48 20.47 55.28
N ALA A 206 35.17 20.66 56.57
CA ALA A 206 33.81 20.73 57.09
C ALA A 206 33.70 21.61 58.35
N GLY A 207 32.46 21.95 58.71
CA GLY A 207 32.03 22.55 59.98
C GLY A 207 31.09 23.75 59.78
N ASP A 208 30.36 24.26 60.78
CA ASP A 208 29.74 23.67 61.99
C ASP A 208 28.89 24.77 62.67
N GLY A 209 27.75 24.43 63.30
CA GLY A 209 26.84 25.35 64.02
C GLY A 209 26.10 26.43 63.19
N GLY A 210 24.99 27.05 63.64
CA GLY A 210 24.10 26.70 64.77
C GLY A 210 23.16 27.85 65.24
N ILE A 211 21.89 27.50 65.58
CA ILE A 211 20.95 28.19 66.51
C ILE A 211 20.21 29.50 66.07
N GLY A 212 18.85 29.49 66.21
CA GLY A 212 17.95 30.66 66.49
C GLY A 212 17.61 31.62 65.33
N GLU A 213 16.48 32.34 65.25
CA GLU A 213 15.17 32.38 65.97
C GLU A 213 14.07 32.76 64.93
N ARG A 214 12.92 32.07 64.84
CA ARG A 214 11.59 32.30 65.47
C ARG A 214 10.83 33.60 65.09
N LEU A 215 9.58 33.41 64.62
CA LEU A 215 8.32 34.20 64.81
C LEU A 215 7.40 33.97 63.57
N ASP A 216 6.07 33.92 63.65
CA ASP A 216 5.14 33.26 64.59
C ASP A 216 3.74 33.23 63.92
N ASN A 217 2.95 32.16 64.10
CA ASN A 217 1.46 32.09 64.18
C ASN A 217 0.84 30.80 63.58
N SER A 218 -0.01 30.16 64.39
CA SER A 218 -1.03 29.16 64.01
C SER A 218 -2.10 29.13 65.12
N PRO A 219 -3.38 28.98 64.78
CA PRO A 219 -4.11 27.74 65.15
C PRO A 219 -5.08 27.26 64.03
N LEU A 220 -5.82 26.15 64.11
CA LEU A 220 -5.70 24.77 64.63
C LEU A 220 -7.13 24.15 64.60
N ILE A 221 -7.27 22.82 64.41
CA ILE A 221 -8.51 22.01 64.67
C ILE A 221 -9.68 22.31 63.68
N SER A 222 -10.46 21.36 63.13
CA SER A 222 -11.01 20.10 63.68
C SER A 222 -11.23 18.99 62.66
N SER A 223 -11.35 17.74 63.14
CA SER A 223 -12.02 16.62 62.46
C SER A 223 -13.49 16.49 62.92
N CYS A 224 -14.34 15.85 62.11
CA CYS A 224 -15.58 15.20 62.57
C CYS A 224 -15.99 14.07 61.60
N MET A 225 -16.88 13.17 62.02
CA MET A 225 -17.41 12.04 61.23
C MET A 225 -18.93 12.17 61.02
N ASP A 226 -19.40 11.50 59.97
CA ASP A 226 -20.76 10.99 59.68
C ASP A 226 -22.00 11.87 59.90
N VAL A 227 -22.81 12.00 58.83
CA VAL A 227 -24.21 11.49 58.77
C VAL A 227 -24.56 11.30 57.27
N VAL A 228 -25.40 10.29 56.96
CA VAL A 228 -25.92 10.01 55.62
C VAL A 228 -27.26 10.72 55.40
N ASP A 229 -27.45 11.33 54.22
CA ASP A 229 -28.75 11.39 53.55
C ASP A 229 -28.56 11.34 52.01
N ASP A 230 -29.63 11.11 51.26
CA ASP A 230 -29.61 10.39 49.99
C ASP A 230 -30.19 11.19 48.79
N LYS A 231 -29.86 10.71 47.57
CA LYS A 231 -30.45 10.98 46.23
C LYS A 231 -29.85 12.07 45.33
N GLN A 232 -29.97 11.75 44.03
CA GLN A 232 -29.73 12.59 42.84
C GLN A 232 -28.28 12.97 42.53
N ALA A 233 -27.41 11.97 42.46
CA ALA A 233 -26.38 11.98 41.43
C ALA A 233 -27.06 11.91 40.04
N MET A 234 -27.05 13.00 39.28
CA MET A 234 -27.20 12.90 37.82
C MET A 234 -25.87 12.43 37.25
N ASP A 235 -25.90 11.35 36.48
CA ASP A 235 -24.71 10.75 35.87
C ASP A 235 -24.19 11.62 34.71
N ILE A 236 -23.36 12.61 35.06
CA ILE A 236 -22.59 13.38 34.09
C ILE A 236 -21.38 12.54 33.71
N SER A 237 -21.58 11.67 32.72
CA SER A 237 -20.49 10.99 32.02
C SER A 237 -19.40 12.00 31.65
N PRO A 238 -18.14 11.78 32.02
CA PRO A 238 -17.09 12.78 31.89
C PRO A 238 -16.75 13.01 30.43
N LYS A 239 -17.35 14.06 29.84
CA LYS A 239 -16.93 14.61 28.56
C LYS A 239 -15.41 14.84 28.63
N LEU A 240 -14.66 14.16 27.75
CA LEU A 240 -13.22 14.38 27.62
C LEU A 240 -12.98 15.88 27.39
N LEU A 241 -12.34 16.53 28.37
CA LEU A 241 -12.03 17.95 28.29
C LEU A 241 -11.01 18.12 27.16
N GLU A 242 -11.43 18.71 26.04
CA GLU A 242 -10.62 18.68 24.83
C GLU A 242 -9.35 19.52 25.03
N ARG A 243 -8.20 18.93 24.73
CA ARG A 243 -6.89 19.51 25.02
C ARG A 243 -6.68 20.77 24.19
N ASP A 244 -6.37 21.88 24.87
CA ASP A 244 -5.98 23.12 24.20
C ASP A 244 -4.57 22.98 23.59
N PHE A 245 -4.41 23.49 22.37
CA PHE A 245 -3.15 23.58 21.65
C PHE A 245 -2.83 25.02 21.22
N ALA A 246 -3.62 26.01 21.67
CA ALA A 246 -3.35 27.42 21.43
C ALA A 246 -1.96 27.82 21.97
N GLY A 247 -1.17 28.51 21.14
CA GLY A 247 0.19 28.94 21.51
C GLY A 247 1.25 27.83 21.54
N THR A 248 0.92 26.60 21.15
CA THR A 248 1.93 25.55 20.88
C THR A 248 2.66 25.80 19.56
N THR A 249 3.83 25.18 19.36
CA THR A 249 4.65 25.36 18.14
C THR A 249 3.87 25.03 16.86
N TYR A 250 4.07 25.84 15.82
CA TYR A 250 3.48 25.62 14.50
C TYR A 250 4.04 24.35 13.85
N VAL A 251 3.16 23.43 13.43
CA VAL A 251 3.51 22.26 12.61
C VAL A 251 2.77 22.40 11.28
N PRO A 252 3.46 22.49 10.13
CA PRO A 252 2.81 22.64 8.83
C PRO A 252 2.05 21.38 8.44
N VAL A 253 0.86 21.56 7.86
CA VAL A 253 0.00 20.48 7.39
C VAL A 253 -0.02 20.45 5.87
N TYR A 254 0.41 19.33 5.32
CA TYR A 254 0.32 18.99 3.91
C TYR A 254 -0.82 18.00 3.68
N VAL A 255 -1.39 18.00 2.47
CA VAL A 255 -2.36 16.97 2.05
C VAL A 255 -1.81 16.19 0.86
N MET A 256 -1.74 14.87 0.99
CA MET A 256 -1.30 14.01 -0.10
C MET A 256 -2.39 13.94 -1.19
N LEU A 257 -2.02 14.13 -2.45
CA LEU A 257 -2.93 14.10 -3.60
C LEU A 257 -3.37 12.67 -3.96
N PRO A 258 -4.54 12.44 -4.59
CA PRO A 258 -4.99 11.08 -4.91
C PRO A 258 -4.08 10.40 -5.94
N VAL A 259 -3.64 9.16 -5.61
CA VAL A 259 -3.31 8.17 -6.64
C VAL A 259 -4.62 7.69 -7.28
N SER A 260 -4.52 6.78 -8.24
CA SER A 260 -5.69 6.31 -8.98
C SER A 260 -6.68 5.50 -8.14
N TYR A 261 -7.86 5.29 -8.72
CA TYR A 261 -8.90 4.37 -8.27
C TYR A 261 -9.42 3.64 -9.53
N ALA A 262 -8.54 2.88 -10.16
CA ALA A 262 -8.85 2.02 -11.30
C ALA A 262 -9.49 0.70 -10.79
N THR A 263 -10.68 0.82 -10.20
CA THR A 263 -11.36 -0.29 -9.49
C THR A 263 -11.32 -1.61 -10.27
N THR A 264 -10.94 -2.70 -9.60
CA THR A 264 -10.78 -4.04 -10.23
C THR A 264 -12.12 -4.73 -10.52
N LEU A 265 -13.01 -4.03 -11.23
CA LEU A 265 -14.35 -4.48 -11.64
C LEU A 265 -14.50 -4.69 -13.16
N ILE A 266 -13.47 -4.34 -13.95
CA ILE A 266 -13.47 -4.47 -15.42
C ILE A 266 -13.25 -5.94 -15.88
N TYR A 267 -13.16 -6.90 -14.95
CA TYR A 267 -13.27 -8.34 -15.24
C TYR A 267 -14.72 -8.88 -15.21
N SER A 268 -15.72 -7.99 -15.26
CA SER A 268 -17.11 -8.35 -15.59
C SER A 268 -17.60 -7.57 -16.82
N PRO A 269 -17.67 -8.20 -18.01
CA PRO A 269 -18.24 -7.58 -19.22
C PRO A 269 -19.66 -7.04 -19.01
N TRP A 270 -20.40 -7.62 -18.07
CA TRP A 270 -21.74 -7.20 -17.67
C TRP A 270 -21.78 -5.80 -17.07
N LEU A 271 -20.76 -5.39 -16.29
CA LEU A 271 -20.73 -4.06 -15.67
C LEU A 271 -20.39 -2.98 -16.70
N GLN A 272 -19.51 -3.29 -17.65
CA GLN A 272 -19.14 -2.39 -18.74
C GLN A 272 -20.30 -2.20 -19.73
N LEU A 273 -21.09 -3.26 -19.97
CA LEU A 273 -22.39 -3.19 -20.63
C LEU A 273 -23.38 -2.34 -19.84
N LEU A 274 -23.51 -2.55 -18.52
CA LEU A 274 -24.46 -1.80 -17.68
C LEU A 274 -24.18 -0.29 -17.70
N LEU A 275 -22.92 0.11 -17.56
CA LEU A 275 -22.48 1.51 -17.62
C LEU A 275 -22.73 2.14 -19.00
N SER A 276 -22.45 1.40 -20.08
CA SER A 276 -22.78 1.82 -21.44
C SER A 276 -24.29 1.99 -21.65
N PHE A 277 -25.11 1.08 -21.10
CA PHE A 277 -26.57 1.17 -21.16
C PHE A 277 -27.13 2.34 -20.35
N THR A 278 -26.61 2.63 -19.16
CA THR A 278 -27.02 3.84 -18.41
C THR A 278 -26.67 5.12 -19.15
N TYR A 279 -25.48 5.19 -19.78
CA TYR A 279 -25.07 6.35 -20.57
C TYR A 279 -26.01 6.56 -21.78
N PHE A 280 -26.36 5.47 -22.49
CA PHE A 280 -27.25 5.52 -23.65
C PHE A 280 -28.72 5.78 -23.28
N ALA A 281 -29.16 5.36 -22.09
CA ALA A 281 -30.51 5.63 -21.59
C ALA A 281 -30.69 7.12 -21.22
N PHE A 282 -29.69 7.73 -20.56
CA PHE A 282 -29.71 9.17 -20.26
C PHE A 282 -29.70 10.02 -21.54
N TYR A 283 -28.86 9.67 -22.53
CA TYR A 283 -28.80 10.38 -23.82
C TYR A 283 -30.10 10.33 -24.65
N LYS A 284 -31.09 9.52 -24.26
CA LYS A 284 -32.39 9.40 -24.94
C LYS A 284 -33.55 10.07 -24.20
N TYR A 285 -33.31 10.63 -23.01
CA TYR A 285 -34.29 11.43 -22.26
C TYR A 285 -34.14 12.96 -22.47
N GLU A 286 -33.18 13.38 -23.30
CA GLU A 286 -32.84 14.80 -23.52
C GLU A 286 -33.80 15.55 -24.47
N THR A 287 -35.10 15.27 -24.42
CA THR A 287 -36.13 15.99 -25.19
C THR A 287 -37.36 16.41 -24.40
N GLU A 288 -37.27 16.61 -23.08
CA GLU A 288 -38.31 17.38 -22.34
C GLU A 288 -37.79 17.99 -21.02
N GLY A 289 -37.48 19.29 -21.04
CA GLY A 289 -37.54 20.23 -19.90
C GLY A 289 -36.82 19.92 -18.57
N SER A 290 -35.79 20.72 -18.27
CA SER A 290 -35.09 20.92 -16.97
C SER A 290 -33.81 20.11 -16.77
N LEU A 291 -32.66 20.79 -16.72
CA LEU A 291 -31.39 20.17 -16.33
C LEU A 291 -31.35 19.93 -14.82
N ILE A 292 -31.25 18.65 -14.43
CA ILE A 292 -30.78 18.23 -13.12
C ILE A 292 -29.49 17.43 -13.34
N TYR A 293 -28.34 18.07 -13.11
CA TYR A 293 -27.05 17.38 -13.13
C TYR A 293 -26.98 16.44 -11.92
N PHE A 294 -27.15 15.14 -12.17
CA PHE A 294 -26.70 14.10 -11.26
C PHE A 294 -25.25 13.75 -11.62
N ASP A 295 -24.31 14.42 -10.96
CA ASP A 295 -22.91 14.01 -10.99
C ASP A 295 -22.78 12.63 -10.31
N PHE A 296 -22.70 11.59 -11.14
CA PHE A 296 -22.21 10.30 -10.68
C PHE A 296 -20.75 10.50 -10.23
N PRO A 297 -20.40 10.14 -8.98
CA PRO A 297 -19.11 10.52 -8.40
C PRO A 297 -17.97 9.89 -9.20
N TRP A 298 -17.22 10.72 -9.92
CA TRP A 298 -16.28 10.25 -10.92
C TRP A 298 -15.16 9.42 -10.29
N TRP A 299 -15.04 8.18 -10.76
CA TRP A 299 -13.93 7.26 -10.62
C TRP A 299 -12.60 8.04 -10.65
N GLN A 300 -11.98 8.20 -9.47
CA GLN A 300 -10.81 9.05 -9.29
C GLN A 300 -9.59 8.42 -9.97
N LEU A 301 -9.45 8.61 -11.29
CA LEU A 301 -8.18 8.40 -11.97
C LEU A 301 -7.12 9.29 -11.30
N GLY A 302 -5.91 8.76 -11.13
CA GLY A 302 -4.87 9.43 -10.34
C GLY A 302 -4.50 10.77 -10.94
N VAL A 303 -4.08 11.74 -10.11
CA VAL A 303 -3.80 13.12 -10.56
C VAL A 303 -2.94 13.15 -11.82
N ILE A 304 -1.95 12.27 -11.91
CA ILE A 304 -1.23 11.99 -13.16
C ILE A 304 -1.58 10.59 -13.66
N ASN A 305 -1.95 10.47 -14.94
CA ASN A 305 -2.27 9.18 -15.57
C ASN A 305 -1.03 8.47 -16.17
N MET A 306 -1.22 7.24 -16.66
CA MET A 306 -0.14 6.39 -17.23
C MET A 306 0.53 6.94 -18.51
N LYS A 307 0.10 8.07 -19.05
CA LYS A 307 0.78 8.78 -20.15
C LYS A 307 1.47 10.08 -19.67
N CYS A 308 1.54 10.30 -18.37
CA CYS A 308 1.94 11.56 -17.76
C CYS A 308 1.05 12.77 -18.13
N GLU A 309 -0.25 12.58 -18.35
CA GLU A 309 -1.24 13.66 -18.50
C GLU A 309 -1.87 13.99 -17.12
N LEU A 310 -2.13 15.27 -16.83
CA LEU A 310 -2.87 15.71 -15.63
C LEU A 310 -4.37 15.44 -15.80
N VAL A 311 -4.95 14.68 -14.88
CA VAL A 311 -6.40 14.38 -14.83
C VAL A 311 -7.15 15.48 -14.06
N ASP A 312 -8.34 15.82 -14.56
CA ASP A 312 -9.25 16.84 -14.00
C ASP A 312 -8.55 18.08 -13.41
N PRO A 313 -7.91 18.91 -14.25
CA PRO A 313 -7.19 20.10 -13.77
C PRO A 313 -8.09 21.09 -13.03
N ASP A 314 -9.37 21.21 -13.43
CA ASP A 314 -10.30 22.20 -12.91
C ASP A 314 -10.95 21.76 -11.59
N GLY A 315 -11.38 20.50 -11.47
CA GLY A 315 -11.86 19.94 -10.21
C GLY A 315 -10.75 19.86 -9.17
N LEU A 316 -9.53 19.49 -9.56
CA LEU A 316 -8.37 19.56 -8.67
C LEU A 316 -8.05 21.00 -8.24
N LEU A 317 -8.06 21.97 -9.18
CA LEU A 317 -7.89 23.40 -8.87
C LEU A 317 -8.95 23.90 -7.87
N GLN A 318 -10.19 23.41 -7.94
CA GLN A 318 -11.24 23.72 -6.97
C GLN A 318 -10.98 23.07 -5.60
N GLN A 319 -10.60 21.79 -5.55
CA GLN A 319 -10.22 21.10 -4.31
C GLN A 319 -9.03 21.78 -3.61
N LEU A 320 -7.99 22.16 -4.36
CA LEU A 320 -6.82 22.84 -3.82
C LEU A 320 -7.14 24.26 -3.31
N ARG A 321 -8.09 24.98 -3.93
CA ARG A 321 -8.61 26.26 -3.40
C ARG A 321 -9.33 26.08 -2.06
N ILE A 322 -10.11 25.00 -1.92
CA ILE A 322 -10.81 24.65 -0.67
C ILE A 322 -9.78 24.34 0.43
N LEU A 323 -8.76 23.51 0.17
CA LEU A 323 -7.66 23.29 1.12
C LEU A 323 -6.95 24.61 1.49
N LYS A 324 -6.65 25.47 0.51
CA LYS A 324 -5.98 26.75 0.78
C LYS A 324 -6.82 27.71 1.64
N SER A 325 -8.16 27.66 1.55
CA SER A 325 -9.04 28.50 2.38
C SER A 325 -9.07 28.15 3.87
N ILE A 326 -8.61 26.95 4.25
CA ILE A 326 -8.41 26.53 5.65
C ILE A 326 -6.93 26.54 6.06
N ASN A 327 -6.12 27.40 5.43
CA ASN A 327 -4.69 27.61 5.70
C ASN A 327 -3.74 26.43 5.45
N VAL A 328 -4.15 25.32 4.80
CA VAL A 328 -3.23 24.21 4.45
C VAL A 328 -1.96 24.75 3.78
N ASP A 329 -0.80 24.32 4.30
CA ASP A 329 0.51 24.82 3.91
C ASP A 329 0.86 24.41 2.48
N GLY A 330 0.59 23.16 2.13
CA GLY A 330 0.97 22.57 0.87
C GLY A 330 0.31 21.23 0.56
N VAL A 331 0.81 20.58 -0.48
CA VAL A 331 0.40 19.23 -0.88
C VAL A 331 1.60 18.32 -1.12
N THR A 332 1.37 17.02 -1.01
CA THR A 332 2.37 15.98 -1.24
C THR A 332 1.96 15.17 -2.46
N VAL A 333 2.92 14.81 -3.33
CA VAL A 333 2.63 14.07 -4.56
C VAL A 333 3.70 13.02 -4.87
N ASP A 334 3.22 11.85 -5.27
CA ASP A 334 4.02 10.75 -5.79
C ASP A 334 4.48 11.03 -7.23
N CYS A 335 5.77 11.24 -7.46
CA CYS A 335 6.37 11.21 -8.80
C CYS A 335 6.75 9.78 -9.17
N TRP A 336 5.83 9.10 -9.86
CA TRP A 336 5.97 7.70 -10.24
C TRP A 336 7.04 7.47 -11.31
N TRP A 337 8.08 6.70 -10.96
CA TRP A 337 9.12 6.28 -11.90
C TRP A 337 8.53 5.55 -13.12
N GLY A 338 7.54 4.69 -12.88
CA GLY A 338 6.81 3.92 -13.90
C GLY A 338 5.97 4.72 -14.89
N ILE A 339 5.65 5.98 -14.59
CA ILE A 339 4.97 6.91 -15.51
C ILE A 339 5.99 7.76 -16.27
N VAL A 340 7.01 8.26 -15.56
CA VAL A 340 7.93 9.28 -16.08
C VAL A 340 9.03 8.70 -16.98
N GLU A 341 9.63 7.56 -16.62
CA GLU A 341 10.66 6.87 -17.45
C GLU A 341 10.08 5.62 -18.14
N ALA A 342 8.77 5.64 -18.44
CA ALA A 342 7.95 4.46 -18.74
C ALA A 342 8.44 3.62 -19.93
N HIS A 343 8.87 4.28 -21.01
CA HIS A 343 9.12 3.65 -22.31
C HIS A 343 10.57 3.17 -22.47
N ALA A 344 11.55 4.02 -22.19
CA ALA A 344 12.97 3.71 -22.40
C ALA A 344 13.87 4.38 -21.35
N PRO A 345 15.08 3.84 -21.09
CA PRO A 345 16.07 4.46 -20.23
C PRO A 345 16.40 5.89 -20.66
N GLN A 346 16.40 6.81 -19.71
CA GLN A 346 16.73 8.23 -19.86
C GLN A 346 15.78 9.05 -20.76
N GLU A 347 14.66 8.47 -21.20
CA GLU A 347 13.54 9.19 -21.83
C GLU A 347 12.53 9.55 -20.73
N TYR A 348 12.59 10.80 -20.25
CA TYR A 348 11.78 11.31 -19.13
C TYR A 348 10.65 12.21 -19.64
N GLU A 349 9.40 11.88 -19.30
CA GLU A 349 8.23 12.73 -19.53
C GLU A 349 7.71 13.33 -18.22
N TRP A 350 7.48 14.64 -18.21
CA TRP A 350 7.17 15.43 -17.02
C TRP A 350 5.95 16.36 -17.18
N THR A 351 5.34 16.43 -18.38
CA THR A 351 4.34 17.45 -18.76
C THR A 351 3.16 17.56 -17.78
N GLY A 352 2.57 16.43 -17.36
CA GLY A 352 1.49 16.42 -16.36
C GLY A 352 1.91 16.96 -15.00
N TYR A 353 3.06 16.52 -14.48
CA TYR A 353 3.63 17.07 -13.23
C TYR A 353 3.93 18.57 -13.36
N LYS A 354 4.43 19.03 -14.52
CA LYS A 354 4.64 20.46 -14.78
C LYS A 354 3.35 21.26 -14.77
N ARG A 355 2.25 20.72 -15.32
CA ARG A 355 0.94 21.37 -15.24
C ARG A 355 0.37 21.38 -13.82
N LEU A 356 0.57 20.31 -13.06
CA LEU A 356 0.20 20.23 -11.65
C LEU A 356 0.96 21.26 -10.80
N PHE A 357 2.29 21.33 -10.95
CA PHE A 357 3.13 22.21 -10.13
C PHE A 357 2.87 23.69 -10.44
N GLN A 358 2.49 24.02 -11.68
CA GLN A 358 1.96 25.35 -12.03
C GLN A 358 0.72 25.71 -11.19
N ILE A 359 -0.27 24.82 -11.09
CA ILE A 359 -1.48 25.05 -10.27
C ILE A 359 -1.13 25.25 -8.79
N VAL A 360 -0.23 24.42 -8.25
CA VAL A 360 0.25 24.53 -6.85
C VAL A 360 0.97 25.88 -6.62
N ARG A 361 1.82 26.32 -7.56
CA ARG A 361 2.51 27.62 -7.54
C ARG A 361 1.53 28.80 -7.63
N GLU A 362 0.55 28.74 -8.53
CA GLU A 362 -0.51 29.76 -8.71
C GLU A 362 -1.35 29.94 -7.44
N LEU A 363 -1.66 28.85 -6.72
CA LEU A 363 -2.39 28.88 -5.45
C LEU A 363 -1.54 29.21 -4.22
N LYS A 364 -0.21 29.37 -4.37
CA LYS A 364 0.73 29.61 -3.26
C LYS A 364 0.64 28.54 -2.17
N LEU A 365 0.55 27.28 -2.61
CA LEU A 365 0.75 26.09 -1.79
C LEU A 365 2.23 25.69 -1.86
N LYS A 366 2.77 25.11 -0.78
CA LYS A 366 4.04 24.39 -0.82
C LYS A 366 3.85 23.01 -1.43
N LEU A 367 4.97 22.39 -1.83
CA LEU A 367 4.99 21.09 -2.48
C LEU A 367 6.05 20.20 -1.82
N GLN A 368 5.61 19.05 -1.31
CA GLN A 368 6.49 17.90 -1.05
C GLN A 368 6.38 16.93 -2.23
N VAL A 369 7.50 16.36 -2.67
CA VAL A 369 7.51 15.41 -3.81
C VAL A 369 8.20 14.11 -3.43
N VAL A 370 7.51 12.99 -3.62
CA VAL A 370 8.03 11.65 -3.38
C VAL A 370 8.65 11.11 -4.67
N MET A 371 9.92 10.69 -4.62
CA MET A 371 10.60 9.99 -5.73
C MET A 371 10.19 8.52 -5.70
N SER A 372 9.03 8.20 -6.28
CA SER A 372 8.38 6.90 -6.14
C SER A 372 8.98 5.86 -7.10
N PHE A 373 10.14 5.32 -6.70
CA PHE A 373 10.90 4.26 -7.38
C PHE A 373 10.31 2.83 -7.23
N HIS A 374 9.01 2.74 -6.98
CA HIS A 374 8.31 1.50 -6.65
C HIS A 374 6.98 1.38 -7.44
N GLU A 375 6.45 0.17 -7.51
CA GLU A 375 5.11 -0.13 -8.03
C GLU A 375 4.04 0.44 -7.08
N CYS A 376 3.10 1.24 -7.59
CA CYS A 376 1.89 1.54 -6.83
C CYS A 376 0.96 0.34 -6.90
N GLY A 377 0.67 -0.26 -5.76
CA GLY A 377 -0.35 -1.30 -5.59
C GLY A 377 0.19 -2.72 -5.38
N GLY A 378 -0.72 -3.63 -5.03
CA GLY A 378 -0.44 -5.06 -4.81
C GLY A 378 -0.79 -5.59 -3.42
N ASN A 379 -1.33 -4.74 -2.54
CA ASN A 379 -1.81 -5.07 -1.20
C ASN A 379 -3.35 -5.11 -1.12
N VAL A 380 -3.90 -5.46 0.05
CA VAL A 380 -5.35 -5.51 0.26
C VAL A 380 -5.90 -4.07 0.31
N GLY A 381 -6.72 -3.70 -0.68
CA GLY A 381 -7.36 -2.38 -0.78
C GLY A 381 -6.81 -1.48 -1.88
N ASP A 382 -5.74 -1.90 -2.58
CA ASP A 382 -5.16 -1.12 -3.67
C ASP A 382 -5.99 -1.24 -4.96
N ASP A 383 -6.82 -0.24 -5.27
CA ASP A 383 -7.50 -0.09 -6.57
C ASP A 383 -6.56 0.53 -7.65
N VAL A 384 -5.25 0.23 -7.60
CA VAL A 384 -4.22 0.78 -8.48
C VAL A 384 -3.21 -0.28 -8.89
N CYS A 385 -2.74 -0.19 -10.14
CA CYS A 385 -1.44 -0.71 -10.54
C CYS A 385 -0.71 0.36 -11.36
N ILE A 386 0.33 0.98 -10.80
CA ILE A 386 1.33 1.75 -11.55
C ILE A 386 2.63 0.94 -11.47
N PRO A 387 2.92 0.07 -12.45
CA PRO A 387 4.09 -0.80 -12.39
C PRO A 387 5.40 -0.02 -12.58
N LEU A 388 6.53 -0.65 -12.26
CA LEU A 388 7.85 -0.18 -12.70
C LEU A 388 7.92 -0.04 -14.24
N PRO A 389 8.83 0.78 -14.80
CA PRO A 389 8.89 1.04 -16.24
C PRO A 389 8.94 -0.22 -17.11
N HIS A 390 8.38 -0.15 -18.32
CA HIS A 390 8.25 -1.34 -19.18
C HIS A 390 9.61 -1.96 -19.52
N TRP A 391 10.64 -1.13 -19.73
CA TRP A 391 12.00 -1.57 -20.00
C TRP A 391 12.67 -2.25 -18.79
N VAL A 392 12.22 -1.99 -17.56
CA VAL A 392 12.65 -2.71 -16.35
C VAL A 392 11.94 -4.06 -16.27
N ALA A 393 10.63 -4.10 -16.54
CA ALA A 393 9.87 -5.34 -16.61
C ALA A 393 10.38 -6.29 -17.72
N GLU A 394 10.87 -5.77 -18.85
CA GLU A 394 11.59 -6.54 -19.86
C GLU A 394 12.86 -7.21 -19.33
N ILE A 395 13.68 -6.47 -18.56
CA ILE A 395 14.91 -7.01 -17.97
C ILE A 395 14.54 -8.08 -16.94
N GLY A 396 13.53 -7.83 -16.09
CA GLY A 396 13.03 -8.78 -15.11
C GLY A 396 12.50 -10.08 -15.70
N ARG A 397 11.91 -10.05 -16.91
CA ARG A 397 11.51 -11.27 -17.65
C ARG A 397 12.69 -12.14 -18.10
N ASN A 398 13.88 -11.55 -18.29
CA ASN A 398 15.10 -12.25 -18.72
C ASN A 398 16.07 -12.53 -17.56
N ASN A 399 16.01 -11.74 -16.50
CA ASN A 399 16.86 -11.78 -15.31
C ASN A 399 16.00 -11.49 -14.07
N PRO A 400 15.25 -12.48 -13.56
CA PRO A 400 14.34 -12.29 -12.42
C PRO A 400 15.06 -11.94 -11.11
N GLU A 401 16.38 -12.10 -11.08
CA GLU A 401 17.25 -11.78 -9.94
C GLU A 401 17.39 -10.26 -9.70
N ILE A 402 16.85 -9.38 -10.56
CA ILE A 402 16.79 -7.92 -10.28
C ILE A 402 15.77 -7.55 -9.19
N PHE A 403 14.99 -8.52 -8.72
CA PHE A 403 13.90 -8.34 -7.76
C PHE A 403 14.18 -9.05 -6.43
N PHE A 404 13.65 -8.51 -5.35
CA PHE A 404 13.67 -9.17 -4.05
C PHE A 404 13.03 -10.55 -4.10
N THR A 405 13.61 -11.50 -3.37
CA THR A 405 13.34 -12.94 -3.53
C THR A 405 13.25 -13.63 -2.17
N ASP A 406 12.19 -14.39 -1.96
CA ASP A 406 11.99 -15.19 -0.74
C ASP A 406 12.60 -16.60 -0.82
N ARG A 407 12.46 -17.39 0.26
CA ARG A 407 13.11 -18.70 0.37
C ARG A 407 12.57 -19.75 -0.63
N GLU A 408 11.34 -19.58 -1.10
CA GLU A 408 10.74 -20.43 -2.14
C GLU A 408 11.05 -19.94 -3.56
N GLY A 409 11.79 -18.82 -3.69
CA GLY A 409 12.19 -18.25 -4.98
C GLY A 409 11.11 -17.38 -5.63
N ARG A 410 10.04 -17.01 -4.91
CA ARG A 410 9.02 -16.05 -5.39
C ARG A 410 9.65 -14.66 -5.45
N ARG A 411 9.29 -13.88 -6.48
CA ARG A 411 9.95 -12.60 -6.81
C ARG A 411 8.98 -11.45 -6.60
N ASN A 412 9.33 -10.48 -5.76
CA ASN A 412 8.54 -9.26 -5.64
C ASN A 412 8.99 -8.20 -6.67
N SER A 413 8.14 -7.99 -7.68
CA SER A 413 8.28 -6.98 -8.76
C SER A 413 8.22 -5.52 -8.32
N GLU A 414 7.85 -5.24 -7.07
CA GLU A 414 7.43 -3.92 -6.59
C GLU A 414 8.58 -2.91 -6.57
N CYS A 415 9.81 -3.37 -6.34
CA CYS A 415 11.02 -2.55 -6.35
C CYS A 415 12.24 -3.44 -6.71
N LEU A 416 13.35 -2.80 -7.07
CA LEU A 416 14.59 -3.50 -7.39
C LEU A 416 15.28 -4.00 -6.12
N THR A 417 15.95 -5.16 -6.18
CA THR A 417 16.81 -5.60 -5.07
C THR A 417 18.00 -4.67 -4.90
N TRP A 418 18.30 -4.28 -3.66
CA TRP A 418 19.48 -3.51 -3.29
C TRP A 418 20.80 -4.23 -3.64
N GLY A 419 20.74 -5.55 -3.92
CA GLY A 419 21.85 -6.31 -4.47
C GLY A 419 22.38 -5.76 -5.81
N ILE A 420 21.54 -5.07 -6.61
CA ILE A 420 21.94 -4.46 -7.88
C ILE A 420 22.25 -2.95 -7.81
N ASP A 421 22.37 -2.37 -6.61
CA ASP A 421 22.85 -0.99 -6.40
C ASP A 421 24.20 -0.71 -7.08
N LYS A 422 25.05 -1.74 -7.21
CA LYS A 422 26.43 -1.63 -7.70
C LYS A 422 26.70 -2.48 -8.95
N GLU A 423 25.74 -3.28 -9.41
CA GLU A 423 25.88 -4.24 -10.51
C GLU A 423 25.19 -3.70 -11.77
N ARG A 424 25.91 -3.56 -12.89
CA ARG A 424 25.45 -2.82 -14.10
C ARG A 424 24.51 -3.63 -15.00
N VAL A 425 23.38 -4.08 -14.45
CA VAL A 425 22.43 -4.99 -15.12
C VAL A 425 21.24 -4.28 -15.78
N LEU A 426 21.07 -2.96 -15.56
CA LEU A 426 19.96 -2.17 -16.08
C LEU A 426 20.35 -1.48 -17.39
N ARG A 427 20.45 -2.26 -18.48
CA ARG A 427 20.92 -1.81 -19.81
C ARG A 427 22.25 -1.01 -19.74
N GLY A 428 23.15 -1.42 -18.85
CA GLY A 428 24.47 -0.80 -18.62
C GLY A 428 24.57 0.12 -17.40
N ARG A 429 23.45 0.55 -16.81
CA ARG A 429 23.40 1.24 -15.50
C ARG A 429 23.24 0.24 -14.34
N ASN A 430 23.59 0.65 -13.12
CA ASN A 430 23.15 -0.01 -11.89
C ASN A 430 21.92 0.72 -11.30
N ALA A 431 21.28 0.19 -10.25
CA ALA A 431 20.05 0.80 -9.71
C ALA A 431 20.28 2.22 -9.17
N ALA A 432 21.39 2.45 -8.46
CA ALA A 432 21.72 3.76 -7.90
C ALA A 432 21.93 4.84 -8.98
N GLU A 433 22.53 4.50 -10.13
CA GLU A 433 22.68 5.38 -11.29
C GLU A 433 21.34 5.72 -11.95
N VAL A 434 20.40 4.76 -12.01
CA VAL A 434 19.04 5.01 -12.53
C VAL A 434 18.31 6.01 -11.64
N TYR A 435 18.33 5.81 -10.32
CA TYR A 435 17.72 6.73 -9.36
C TYR A 435 18.36 8.13 -9.42
N PHE A 436 19.69 8.22 -9.54
CA PHE A 436 20.40 9.50 -9.65
C PHE A 436 20.12 10.23 -10.97
N ASP A 437 20.04 9.53 -12.10
CA ASP A 437 19.65 10.13 -13.38
C ASP A 437 18.21 10.68 -13.32
N TYR A 438 17.28 9.93 -12.71
CA TYR A 438 15.90 10.37 -12.50
C TYR A 438 15.80 11.61 -11.62
N MET A 439 16.47 11.61 -10.46
CA MET A 439 16.51 12.76 -9.56
C MET A 439 17.15 13.99 -10.21
N ARG A 440 18.21 13.80 -11.02
CA ARG A 440 18.84 14.88 -11.79
C ARG A 440 17.92 15.42 -12.89
N SER A 441 17.16 14.55 -13.56
CA SER A 441 16.13 14.96 -14.55
C SER A 441 15.07 15.83 -13.89
N PHE A 442 14.50 15.40 -12.76
CA PHE A 442 13.56 16.18 -11.96
C PHE A 442 14.15 17.53 -11.52
N ARG A 443 15.39 17.53 -11.01
CA ARG A 443 16.08 18.77 -10.57
C ARG A 443 16.17 19.80 -11.69
N VAL A 444 16.49 19.36 -12.92
CA VAL A 444 16.66 20.25 -14.07
C VAL A 444 15.31 20.75 -14.60
N GLU A 445 14.33 19.87 -14.75
CA GLU A 445 13.01 20.23 -15.31
C GLU A 445 12.22 21.21 -14.42
N PHE A 446 12.41 21.12 -13.10
CA PHE A 446 11.67 21.91 -12.11
C PHE A 446 12.51 22.98 -11.40
N ASP A 447 13.66 23.39 -11.96
CA ASP A 447 14.59 24.35 -11.34
C ASP A 447 13.91 25.64 -10.84
N GLU A 448 13.00 26.22 -11.62
CA GLU A 448 12.18 27.37 -11.20
C GLU A 448 11.46 27.13 -9.86
N PHE A 449 10.88 25.95 -9.65
CA PHE A 449 10.09 25.63 -8.46
C PHE A 449 10.94 25.41 -7.21
N PHE A 450 12.23 25.08 -7.37
CA PHE A 450 13.22 25.11 -6.30
C PHE A 450 13.65 26.55 -6.00
N GLN A 451 13.89 27.38 -7.03
CA GLN A 451 14.30 28.79 -6.86
C GLN A 451 13.18 29.66 -6.24
N ASP A 452 11.92 29.45 -6.65
CA ASP A 452 10.73 30.04 -6.03
C ASP A 452 10.46 29.50 -4.61
N GLY A 453 11.17 28.44 -4.20
CA GLY A 453 10.96 27.74 -2.93
C GLY A 453 9.56 27.10 -2.81
N ILE A 454 8.91 26.76 -3.92
CA ILE A 454 7.60 26.07 -3.94
C ILE A 454 7.79 24.62 -3.48
N ILE A 455 8.80 23.94 -4.02
CA ILE A 455 9.23 22.63 -3.53
C ILE A 455 9.95 22.86 -2.20
N SER A 456 9.33 22.41 -1.10
CA SER A 456 9.91 22.51 0.24
C SER A 456 10.79 21.32 0.59
N GLU A 457 10.49 20.15 0.04
CA GLU A 457 11.14 18.88 0.42
C GLU A 457 10.97 17.81 -0.65
N ILE A 458 11.99 16.95 -0.77
CA ILE A 458 11.93 15.72 -1.58
C ILE A 458 11.95 14.50 -0.64
N GLU A 459 10.92 13.67 -0.67
CA GLU A 459 11.00 12.34 -0.08
C GLU A 459 11.63 11.36 -1.08
N VAL A 460 12.57 10.54 -0.63
CA VAL A 460 13.25 9.56 -1.48
C VAL A 460 12.69 8.17 -1.19
N GLY A 461 12.10 7.53 -2.20
CA GLY A 461 11.66 6.14 -2.09
C GLY A 461 12.85 5.18 -2.03
N LEU A 462 12.88 4.31 -1.00
CA LEU A 462 14.02 3.44 -0.70
C LEU A 462 13.69 1.93 -0.75
N GLY A 463 12.49 1.58 -1.22
CA GLY A 463 12.03 0.20 -1.25
C GLY A 463 10.51 0.08 -1.52
N PRO A 464 9.87 -1.00 -1.08
CA PRO A 464 8.44 -1.26 -1.28
C PRO A 464 7.60 -0.18 -0.60
N CYS A 465 6.51 0.24 -1.25
CA CYS A 465 5.70 1.42 -0.86
C CYS A 465 6.51 2.72 -0.61
N GLY A 466 7.74 2.82 -1.15
CA GLY A 466 8.69 3.91 -0.91
C GLY A 466 9.49 3.78 0.39
N GLU A 467 9.16 2.83 1.26
CA GLU A 467 9.70 2.70 2.61
C GLU A 467 11.07 2.01 2.61
N LEU A 468 11.98 2.45 3.49
CA LEU A 468 13.26 1.81 3.73
C LEU A 468 13.09 0.50 4.53
N ARG A 469 12.67 -0.58 3.84
CA ARG A 469 12.52 -1.94 4.38
C ARG A 469 12.64 -2.99 3.28
N TYR A 470 12.76 -4.25 3.66
CA TYR A 470 12.50 -5.38 2.75
C TYR A 470 10.99 -5.62 2.58
N PRO A 471 10.56 -6.19 1.43
CA PRO A 471 9.15 -6.55 1.21
C PRO A 471 8.78 -7.88 1.91
N SER A 472 8.87 -7.94 3.24
CA SER A 472 8.73 -9.19 4.00
C SER A 472 7.29 -9.65 4.28
N TYR A 473 6.29 -8.81 4.05
CA TYR A 473 4.86 -9.10 4.23
C TYR A 473 3.98 -8.88 2.97
N PRO A 474 4.37 -9.40 1.79
CA PRO A 474 3.66 -9.13 0.54
C PRO A 474 2.36 -9.95 0.47
N VAL A 475 1.23 -9.25 0.46
CA VAL A 475 -0.12 -9.83 0.30
C VAL A 475 -0.19 -10.73 -0.95
N LYS A 476 0.47 -10.32 -2.04
CA LYS A 476 0.53 -11.07 -3.31
C LYS A 476 1.24 -12.44 -3.23
N HIS A 477 2.01 -12.73 -2.16
CA HIS A 477 2.54 -14.08 -1.89
C HIS A 477 1.75 -14.84 -0.80
N GLY A 478 0.62 -14.29 -0.33
CA GLY A 478 -0.26 -14.92 0.64
C GLY A 478 0.03 -14.62 2.11
N TRP A 479 0.88 -13.62 2.41
CA TRP A 479 0.99 -13.07 3.77
C TRP A 479 -0.36 -12.51 4.25
N ARG A 480 -0.63 -12.66 5.55
CA ARG A 480 -1.79 -12.10 6.25
C ARG A 480 -1.35 -11.59 7.61
N TYR A 481 -1.91 -10.48 8.06
CA TYR A 481 -1.73 -10.01 9.43
C TYR A 481 -2.24 -11.06 10.44
N PRO A 482 -1.53 -11.32 11.57
CA PRO A 482 -0.25 -10.75 12.00
C PRO A 482 0.96 -11.66 11.70
N GLY A 483 1.10 -12.25 10.53
CA GLY A 483 2.20 -13.18 10.22
C GLY A 483 3.61 -12.56 10.34
N ILE A 484 4.61 -13.34 10.76
CA ILE A 484 6.01 -12.88 10.96
C ILE A 484 6.73 -12.40 9.68
N GLY A 485 6.21 -12.71 8.49
CA GLY A 485 6.86 -12.39 7.23
C GLY A 485 7.99 -13.37 6.85
N GLU A 486 8.71 -13.09 5.76
CA GLU A 486 9.90 -13.86 5.35
C GLU A 486 11.07 -12.96 4.95
N PHE A 487 12.31 -13.42 5.21
CA PHE A 487 13.52 -12.77 4.71
C PHE A 487 13.56 -12.76 3.17
N GLN A 488 13.86 -11.59 2.58
CA GLN A 488 13.78 -11.36 1.13
C GLN A 488 15.17 -11.31 0.44
N CYS A 489 16.14 -12.05 0.99
CA CYS A 489 17.56 -11.99 0.62
C CYS A 489 18.02 -12.97 -0.46
N TYR A 490 17.12 -13.78 -1.04
CA TYR A 490 17.49 -14.99 -1.77
C TYR A 490 17.82 -14.77 -3.26
N ASP A 491 17.90 -13.52 -3.73
CA ASP A 491 18.37 -13.22 -5.09
C ASP A 491 19.89 -13.45 -5.23
N GLN A 492 20.36 -13.71 -6.45
CA GLN A 492 21.77 -14.06 -6.66
C GLN A 492 22.77 -12.98 -6.20
N TYR A 493 22.38 -11.71 -6.14
CA TYR A 493 23.28 -10.59 -5.80
C TYR A 493 23.38 -10.39 -4.29
N LEU A 494 22.26 -10.47 -3.57
CA LEU A 494 22.24 -10.50 -2.11
C LEU A 494 22.88 -11.78 -1.56
N MET A 495 22.62 -12.96 -2.14
CA MET A 495 23.31 -14.19 -1.75
C MET A 495 24.83 -14.14 -2.00
N LYS A 496 25.27 -13.49 -3.09
CA LYS A 496 26.69 -13.19 -3.39
C LYS A 496 27.29 -12.16 -2.41
N SER A 497 26.50 -11.25 -1.87
CA SER A 497 26.90 -10.32 -0.79
C SER A 497 27.07 -11.07 0.54
N LEU A 498 26.09 -11.91 0.92
CA LEU A 498 26.12 -12.73 2.13
C LEU A 498 27.30 -13.71 2.14
N SER A 499 27.60 -14.33 1.00
CA SER A 499 28.76 -15.22 0.86
C SER A 499 30.08 -14.52 1.19
N LYS A 500 30.30 -13.32 0.64
CA LYS A 500 31.47 -12.49 0.95
C LYS A 500 31.54 -12.08 2.41
N ALA A 501 30.39 -11.75 3.03
CA ALA A 501 30.33 -11.40 4.44
C ALA A 501 30.67 -12.60 5.36
N ALA A 502 30.24 -13.81 4.98
CA ALA A 502 30.54 -15.05 5.69
C ALA A 502 32.02 -15.46 5.55
N GLU A 503 32.58 -15.34 4.34
CA GLU A 503 34.00 -15.54 4.04
C GLU A 503 34.89 -14.57 4.81
N ALA A 504 34.58 -13.27 4.79
CA ALA A 504 35.33 -12.23 5.50
C ALA A 504 35.32 -12.42 7.03
N ARG A 505 34.34 -13.15 7.57
CA ARG A 505 34.22 -13.52 8.99
C ARG A 505 34.84 -14.88 9.33
N GLY A 506 35.46 -15.57 8.36
CA GLY A 506 36.06 -16.90 8.54
C GLY A 506 35.06 -18.05 8.67
N HIS A 507 33.79 -17.82 8.31
CA HIS A 507 32.68 -18.75 8.52
C HIS A 507 31.86 -18.96 7.24
N SER A 508 32.49 -19.35 6.13
CA SER A 508 31.82 -19.50 4.82
C SER A 508 30.59 -20.42 4.82
N PHE A 509 30.42 -21.31 5.80
CA PHE A 509 29.21 -22.14 5.96
C PHE A 509 27.97 -21.36 6.47
N TRP A 510 28.15 -20.11 6.92
CA TRP A 510 27.09 -19.14 7.21
C TRP A 510 26.60 -18.38 5.95
N ALA A 511 27.09 -18.71 4.75
CA ALA A 511 26.70 -18.10 3.47
C ALA A 511 25.27 -18.48 2.99
N ARG A 512 24.27 -18.42 3.87
CA ARG A 512 22.88 -18.80 3.59
C ARG A 512 21.88 -18.06 4.48
N GLY A 513 20.61 -18.03 4.06
CA GLY A 513 19.50 -17.55 4.91
C GLY A 513 19.10 -18.57 5.98
N PRO A 514 18.41 -18.18 7.07
CA PRO A 514 18.05 -19.08 8.16
C PRO A 514 17.12 -20.23 7.73
N ASP A 515 17.48 -21.46 8.11
CA ASP A 515 16.79 -22.66 7.65
C ASP A 515 15.47 -22.97 8.40
N ASN A 516 15.27 -22.32 9.54
CA ASN A 516 14.25 -22.60 10.54
C ASN A 516 13.38 -21.37 10.90
N ALA A 517 13.36 -20.36 10.02
CA ALA A 517 12.59 -19.12 10.18
C ALA A 517 11.07 -19.24 9.91
N GLY A 518 10.55 -20.44 9.63
CA GLY A 518 9.14 -20.65 9.27
C GLY A 518 8.81 -20.14 7.86
N SER A 519 7.61 -19.59 7.71
CA SER A 519 7.10 -18.94 6.50
C SER A 519 6.20 -17.75 6.86
N TYR A 520 5.74 -16.98 5.87
CA TYR A 520 5.05 -15.70 6.01
C TYR A 520 4.01 -15.59 7.16
N ASN A 521 3.25 -16.66 7.41
CA ASN A 521 2.11 -16.70 8.32
C ASN A 521 2.36 -17.49 9.62
N CYS A 522 3.60 -17.91 9.91
CA CYS A 522 3.96 -18.49 11.21
C CYS A 522 3.87 -17.45 12.35
N ARG A 523 3.84 -17.94 13.60
CA ARG A 523 4.06 -17.13 14.81
C ARG A 523 5.52 -17.29 15.25
N PRO A 524 6.12 -16.37 16.03
CA PRO A 524 7.53 -16.46 16.44
C PRO A 524 7.85 -17.79 17.14
N HIS A 525 6.98 -18.23 18.05
CA HIS A 525 7.10 -19.47 18.83
C HIS A 525 6.96 -20.76 18.01
N ASP A 526 6.39 -20.71 16.80
CA ASP A 526 6.29 -21.88 15.91
C ASP A 526 7.61 -22.18 15.18
N THR A 527 8.60 -21.27 15.27
CA THR A 527 9.83 -21.30 14.48
C THR A 527 11.06 -21.57 15.34
N GLY A 528 12.04 -22.30 14.82
CA GLY A 528 13.32 -22.50 15.52
C GLY A 528 14.22 -21.26 15.51
N PHE A 529 13.95 -20.29 14.62
CA PHE A 529 14.72 -19.06 14.54
C PHE A 529 14.22 -17.97 15.49
N PHE A 530 12.90 -17.73 15.59
CA PHE A 530 12.32 -16.60 16.31
C PHE A 530 11.66 -16.95 17.66
N CYS A 531 11.70 -18.21 18.10
CA CYS A 531 11.22 -18.58 19.44
C CYS A 531 12.13 -18.03 20.54
N ASP A 532 11.67 -18.04 21.80
CA ASP A 532 12.47 -17.59 22.94
C ASP A 532 13.70 -18.49 23.13
N GLY A 533 14.90 -17.90 23.03
CA GLY A 533 16.17 -18.63 22.98
C GLY A 533 16.52 -19.27 21.63
N GLY A 534 15.76 -18.97 20.57
CA GLY A 534 15.98 -19.45 19.20
C GLY A 534 17.22 -18.87 18.51
N ASP A 535 17.50 -19.36 17.30
CA ASP A 535 18.75 -19.10 16.57
C ASP A 535 19.03 -17.61 16.26
N TYR A 536 18.02 -16.72 16.32
CA TYR A 536 18.19 -15.28 16.08
C TYR A 536 19.25 -14.62 16.99
N ASP A 537 19.35 -15.05 18.25
CA ASP A 537 20.34 -14.55 19.21
C ASP A 537 21.62 -15.41 19.27
N GLY A 538 21.66 -16.53 18.53
CA GLY A 538 22.86 -17.35 18.35
C GLY A 538 23.92 -16.65 17.48
N TYR A 539 25.16 -17.15 17.51
CA TYR A 539 26.28 -16.58 16.74
C TYR A 539 25.98 -16.40 15.24
N TYR A 540 25.22 -17.34 14.66
CA TYR A 540 24.77 -17.30 13.28
C TYR A 540 23.65 -16.27 13.04
N GLY A 541 22.59 -16.26 13.87
CA GLY A 541 21.51 -15.26 13.76
C GLY A 541 22.02 -13.84 13.93
N ARG A 542 22.86 -13.60 14.95
CA ARG A 542 23.53 -12.30 15.17
C ARG A 542 24.43 -11.88 14.00
N PHE A 543 25.02 -12.82 13.28
CA PHE A 543 25.75 -12.53 12.04
C PHE A 543 24.80 -12.19 10.88
N PHE A 544 23.82 -13.04 10.61
CA PHE A 544 22.89 -12.90 9.48
C PHE A 544 22.05 -11.61 9.60
N LEU A 545 21.46 -11.37 10.77
CA LEU A 545 20.64 -10.18 11.03
C LEU A 545 21.47 -8.90 10.99
N ASN A 546 22.75 -8.94 11.41
CA ASN A 546 23.67 -7.82 11.27
C ASN A 546 23.95 -7.53 9.79
N TRP A 547 24.26 -8.54 8.97
CA TRP A 547 24.45 -8.36 7.52
C TRP A 547 23.17 -7.84 6.82
N TYR A 548 22.00 -8.37 7.17
CA TYR A 548 20.72 -8.03 6.57
C TYR A 548 20.29 -6.59 6.88
N SER A 549 20.33 -6.21 8.17
CA SER A 549 20.06 -4.82 8.60
C SER A 549 21.13 -3.82 8.15
N GLN A 550 22.41 -4.23 8.10
CA GLN A 550 23.46 -3.37 7.55
C GLN A 550 23.25 -3.15 6.05
N THR A 551 22.78 -4.15 5.28
CA THR A 551 22.50 -4.01 3.84
C THR A 551 21.39 -2.97 3.57
N LEU A 552 20.37 -2.90 4.44
CA LEU A 552 19.34 -1.86 4.45
C LEU A 552 19.93 -0.47 4.70
N ILE A 553 20.72 -0.31 5.77
CA ILE A 553 21.38 0.96 6.10
C ILE A 553 22.32 1.41 4.98
N ASP A 554 23.08 0.47 4.41
CA ASP A 554 23.99 0.66 3.28
C ASP A 554 23.28 1.15 2.01
N HIS A 555 22.05 0.69 1.75
CA HIS A 555 21.25 1.13 0.61
C HIS A 555 20.78 2.57 0.82
N GLY A 556 20.14 2.86 1.96
CA GLY A 556 19.71 4.21 2.33
C GLY A 556 20.86 5.21 2.25
N ASP A 557 22.04 4.84 2.79
CA ASP A 557 23.24 5.66 2.75
C ASP A 557 23.67 6.05 1.33
N ARG A 558 23.57 5.11 0.37
CA ARG A 558 23.92 5.36 -1.04
C ARG A 558 22.91 6.26 -1.74
N VAL A 559 21.62 5.92 -1.67
CA VAL A 559 20.60 6.64 -2.45
C VAL A 559 20.39 8.04 -1.88
N ILE A 560 20.42 8.22 -0.55
CA ILE A 560 20.33 9.55 0.08
C ILE A 560 21.58 10.40 -0.22
N SER A 561 22.79 9.82 -0.27
CA SER A 561 23.99 10.53 -0.74
C SER A 561 23.80 11.10 -2.15
N LEU A 562 23.23 10.30 -3.06
CA LEU A 562 22.97 10.69 -4.44
C LEU A 562 21.82 11.70 -4.54
N ALA A 563 20.81 11.59 -3.68
CA ALA A 563 19.72 12.55 -3.58
C ALA A 563 20.20 13.92 -3.08
N LYS A 564 21.07 13.98 -2.05
CA LYS A 564 21.69 15.24 -1.61
C LYS A 564 22.59 15.89 -2.66
N LEU A 565 23.22 15.09 -3.53
CA LEU A 565 23.96 15.61 -4.68
C LEU A 565 23.03 16.13 -5.81
N ALA A 566 21.84 15.55 -5.98
CA ALA A 566 20.85 16.00 -6.95
C ALA A 566 20.04 17.22 -6.47
N PHE A 567 19.76 17.33 -5.17
CA PHE A 567 18.90 18.34 -4.56
C PHE A 567 19.65 19.19 -3.52
N GLU A 568 20.85 19.66 -3.88
CA GLU A 568 21.65 20.56 -3.04
C GLU A 568 20.83 21.79 -2.63
N GLY A 569 20.83 22.09 -1.32
CA GLY A 569 20.04 23.18 -0.73
C GLY A 569 18.61 22.82 -0.31
N THR A 570 18.05 21.67 -0.72
CA THR A 570 16.67 21.27 -0.41
C THR A 570 16.59 20.34 0.82
N SER A 571 15.46 20.38 1.55
CA SER A 571 15.15 19.31 2.51
C SER A 571 14.99 17.97 1.79
N ILE A 572 15.43 16.90 2.43
CA ILE A 572 15.23 15.53 1.95
C ILE A 572 14.69 14.69 3.09
N ALA A 573 13.62 13.95 2.85
CA ALA A 573 13.05 12.99 3.78
C ALA A 573 13.27 11.54 3.30
N ALA A 574 13.26 10.60 4.24
CA ALA A 574 13.26 9.17 3.98
C ALA A 574 12.17 8.51 4.83
N LYS A 575 11.37 7.65 4.19
CA LYS A 575 10.22 7.01 4.83
C LYS A 575 10.57 5.68 5.51
N LEU A 576 10.04 5.46 6.70
CA LEU A 576 10.28 4.26 7.50
C LEU A 576 8.95 3.63 7.95
N SER A 577 8.86 2.30 7.88
CA SER A 577 7.60 1.57 8.11
C SER A 577 7.35 1.22 9.58
N GLY A 578 6.11 1.38 10.04
CA GLY A 578 5.67 1.12 11.42
C GLY A 578 5.23 -0.32 11.66
N ILE A 579 6.17 -1.25 11.80
CA ILE A 579 5.91 -2.68 11.97
C ILE A 579 5.65 -3.02 13.44
N ASN A 580 4.40 -2.89 13.87
CA ASN A 580 4.02 -2.97 15.28
C ASN A 580 3.73 -4.39 15.80
N TRP A 581 3.53 -5.39 14.94
CA TRP A 581 3.12 -6.74 15.35
C TRP A 581 4.34 -7.61 15.72
N TRP A 582 4.18 -8.45 16.75
CA TRP A 582 5.26 -9.13 17.47
C TRP A 582 6.27 -8.24 18.22
N TYR A 583 6.07 -6.92 18.29
CA TYR A 583 6.94 -6.00 19.05
C TYR A 583 7.01 -6.35 20.55
N ARG A 584 6.00 -7.04 21.11
CA ARG A 584 6.02 -7.54 22.50
C ARG A 584 6.69 -8.91 22.69
N THR A 585 7.26 -9.50 21.64
CA THR A 585 8.02 -10.77 21.73
C THR A 585 9.52 -10.49 21.71
N ILE A 586 10.31 -11.26 22.48
CA ILE A 586 11.75 -11.03 22.69
C ILE A 586 12.51 -10.90 21.36
N SER A 587 12.06 -11.64 20.34
CA SER A 587 12.65 -11.70 19.00
C SER A 587 12.19 -10.64 18.01
N HIS A 588 11.12 -9.86 18.26
CA HIS A 588 10.60 -8.82 17.35
C HIS A 588 10.49 -9.29 15.88
N ALA A 589 9.93 -10.48 15.66
CA ALA A 589 10.15 -11.27 14.43
C ALA A 589 9.81 -10.56 13.11
N ALA A 590 8.73 -9.75 13.05
CA ALA A 590 8.35 -9.04 11.82
C ALA A 590 9.27 -7.86 11.49
N GLU A 591 9.81 -7.18 12.51
CA GLU A 591 10.84 -6.15 12.35
C GLU A 591 12.12 -6.80 11.79
N LEU A 592 12.53 -7.96 12.32
CA LEU A 592 13.68 -8.70 11.82
C LEU A 592 13.54 -9.10 10.35
N THR A 593 12.39 -9.65 9.91
CA THR A 593 12.19 -10.05 8.50
C THR A 593 12.16 -8.85 7.56
N ALA A 594 11.68 -7.70 8.02
CA ALA A 594 11.69 -6.44 7.27
C ALA A 594 13.07 -5.73 7.24
N GLY A 595 14.02 -6.16 8.06
CA GLY A 595 15.40 -5.64 8.09
C GLY A 595 15.73 -4.74 9.28
N PHE A 596 14.78 -4.47 10.18
CA PHE A 596 15.01 -3.73 11.41
C PHE A 596 15.52 -4.70 12.47
N TYR A 597 16.83 -4.73 12.71
CA TYR A 597 17.43 -5.65 13.69
C TYR A 597 17.27 -5.10 15.12
N ASN A 598 16.03 -5.16 15.62
CA ASN A 598 15.50 -4.52 16.83
C ASN A 598 14.94 -5.53 17.89
N PRO A 599 15.66 -6.60 18.29
CA PRO A 599 15.19 -7.47 19.38
C PRO A 599 15.20 -6.69 20.70
N CYS A 600 14.49 -7.16 21.73
CA CYS A 600 14.26 -6.36 22.94
C CYS A 600 15.52 -5.99 23.77
N ASN A 601 16.70 -6.52 23.40
CA ASN A 601 18.00 -6.21 23.99
C ASN A 601 18.86 -5.25 23.14
N ARG A 602 18.36 -4.75 22.01
CA ARG A 602 19.07 -3.86 21.08
C ARG A 602 18.12 -2.92 20.34
N ASP A 603 18.48 -1.63 20.32
CA ASP A 603 17.93 -0.66 19.37
C ASP A 603 18.39 -0.95 17.92
N GLY A 604 17.42 -1.23 17.03
CA GLY A 604 17.62 -1.39 15.59
C GLY A 604 17.49 -0.09 14.78
N TYR A 605 16.84 0.94 15.34
CA TYR A 605 16.51 2.20 14.68
C TYR A 605 17.59 3.26 14.82
N ALA A 606 18.34 3.29 15.93
CA ALA A 606 19.45 4.22 16.15
C ALA A 606 20.51 4.20 15.03
N GLY A 607 20.73 3.04 14.39
CA GLY A 607 21.61 2.91 13.22
C GLY A 607 21.07 3.61 11.98
N ILE A 608 19.76 3.53 11.74
CA ILE A 608 19.06 4.21 10.65
C ILE A 608 19.06 5.72 10.91
N ALA A 609 18.69 6.15 12.12
CA ALA A 609 18.69 7.57 12.50
C ALA A 609 20.10 8.21 12.38
N THR A 610 21.16 7.46 12.74
CA THR A 610 22.56 7.91 12.54
C THR A 610 22.91 8.06 11.05
N MET A 611 22.42 7.18 10.18
CA MET A 611 22.59 7.29 8.73
C MET A 611 21.82 8.49 8.15
N LEU A 612 20.57 8.72 8.57
CA LEU A 612 19.80 9.89 8.16
C LEU A 612 20.48 11.20 8.61
N LYS A 613 21.02 11.24 9.84
CA LYS A 613 21.80 12.36 10.37
C LYS A 613 23.04 12.66 9.55
N LYS A 614 23.80 11.64 9.13
CA LYS A 614 25.01 11.80 8.30
C LYS A 614 24.75 12.64 7.05
N HIS A 615 23.53 12.54 6.49
CA HIS A 615 23.13 13.25 5.28
C HIS A 615 22.30 14.52 5.52
N GLY A 616 21.91 14.83 6.76
CA GLY A 616 20.91 15.88 7.01
C GLY A 616 19.58 15.55 6.33
N CYS A 617 19.12 14.31 6.51
CA CYS A 617 17.85 13.79 6.03
C CYS A 617 16.84 13.73 7.18
N ALA A 618 15.60 14.16 6.93
CA ALA A 618 14.48 14.00 7.84
C ALA A 618 13.94 12.56 7.81
N LEU A 619 13.36 12.13 8.92
CA LEU A 619 12.60 10.88 9.00
C LEU A 619 11.13 11.17 8.74
N ASN A 620 10.49 10.47 7.80
CA ASN A 620 9.02 10.38 7.76
C ASN A 620 8.60 9.02 8.34
N PHE A 621 7.76 9.03 9.36
CA PHE A 621 7.28 7.82 10.03
C PHE A 621 5.76 7.85 10.20
N ILE A 622 5.10 6.72 9.96
CA ILE A 622 3.64 6.65 10.02
C ILE A 622 3.21 6.55 11.50
N CYS A 623 2.64 7.62 12.06
CA CYS A 623 1.92 7.54 13.33
C CYS A 623 0.63 6.74 13.13
N ALA A 624 0.49 5.67 13.91
CA ALA A 624 -0.73 4.87 13.88
C ALA A 624 -1.87 5.53 14.64
N ASP A 625 -3.07 5.33 14.13
CA ASP A 625 -4.32 5.67 14.79
C ASP A 625 -4.76 4.50 15.71
N LEU A 626 -5.39 4.83 16.85
CA LEU A 626 -5.96 3.88 17.80
C LEU A 626 -7.00 2.94 17.15
N ARG A 627 -7.54 3.29 15.98
CA ARG A 627 -8.34 2.37 15.14
C ARG A 627 -7.65 1.04 14.81
N THR A 628 -6.32 0.97 14.77
CA THR A 628 -5.60 -0.32 14.59
C THR A 628 -5.87 -1.28 15.76
N ILE A 629 -6.17 -0.78 16.97
CA ILE A 629 -6.59 -1.62 18.10
C ILE A 629 -8.08 -1.98 17.96
N ASN A 630 -8.95 -1.03 17.61
CA ASN A 630 -10.40 -1.27 17.50
C ASN A 630 -10.83 -2.10 16.27
N GLN A 631 -9.99 -2.26 15.24
CA GLN A 631 -10.21 -3.23 14.15
C GLN A 631 -9.53 -4.59 14.39
N HIS A 632 -8.71 -4.72 15.45
CA HIS A 632 -7.99 -5.94 15.79
C HIS A 632 -8.28 -6.43 17.21
N VAL A 633 -9.47 -6.11 17.75
CA VAL A 633 -9.93 -6.57 19.08
C VAL A 633 -9.92 -8.11 19.18
N ASP A 634 -10.16 -8.81 18.08
CA ASP A 634 -10.10 -10.28 18.00
C ASP A 634 -8.66 -10.86 17.93
N PHE A 635 -7.62 -10.02 17.76
CA PHE A 635 -6.23 -10.45 17.58
C PHE A 635 -5.34 -10.15 18.80
N SER A 636 -5.78 -10.56 19.99
CA SER A 636 -4.92 -10.60 21.20
C SER A 636 -3.58 -11.33 20.98
N GLU A 637 -3.55 -12.26 20.02
CA GLU A 637 -2.36 -13.04 19.65
C GLU A 637 -1.27 -12.21 18.93
N ALA A 638 -1.60 -11.06 18.32
CA ALA A 638 -0.69 -10.27 17.49
C ALA A 638 0.50 -9.63 18.26
N SER A 639 0.45 -9.64 19.59
CA SER A 639 1.56 -9.19 20.47
C SER A 639 2.10 -7.79 20.10
N THR A 640 1.17 -6.87 19.78
CA THR A 640 1.48 -5.55 19.22
C THR A 640 1.75 -4.49 20.29
N ASP A 641 2.62 -3.52 19.99
CA ASP A 641 2.82 -2.30 20.79
C ASP A 641 3.15 -1.08 19.91
N THR A 642 2.13 -0.50 19.30
CA THR A 642 2.32 0.59 18.36
C THR A 642 2.77 1.90 19.02
N GLU A 643 2.40 2.14 20.28
CA GLU A 643 2.88 3.32 21.03
C GLU A 643 4.34 3.14 21.45
N GLY A 644 4.73 1.96 21.95
CA GLY A 644 6.11 1.64 22.28
C GLY A 644 7.05 1.77 21.06
N LEU A 645 6.66 1.20 19.92
CA LEU A 645 7.38 1.34 18.66
C LEU A 645 7.53 2.81 18.24
N MET A 646 6.43 3.56 18.23
CA MET A 646 6.43 4.98 17.86
C MET A 646 7.40 5.77 18.75
N TRP A 647 7.32 5.62 20.08
CA TRP A 647 8.22 6.29 21.00
C TRP A 647 9.69 5.88 20.84
N GLN A 648 9.98 4.63 20.47
CA GLN A 648 11.35 4.20 20.17
C GLN A 648 11.88 4.93 18.92
N VAL A 649 11.12 4.89 17.82
CA VAL A 649 11.54 5.47 16.53
C VAL A 649 11.69 7.00 16.62
N LEU A 650 10.72 7.68 17.25
CA LEU A 650 10.76 9.14 17.43
C LEU A 650 11.96 9.58 18.29
N ASN A 651 12.23 8.88 19.41
CA ASN A 651 13.38 9.24 20.25
C ASN A 651 14.72 8.91 19.59
N ALA A 652 14.85 7.78 18.90
CA ALA A 652 16.07 7.46 18.13
C ALA A 652 16.41 8.54 17.10
N ALA A 653 15.39 9.20 16.52
CA ALA A 653 15.56 10.34 15.61
C ALA A 653 15.85 11.67 16.34
N TRP A 654 15.10 12.00 17.38
CA TRP A 654 15.26 13.26 18.12
C TRP A 654 16.56 13.32 18.94
N ASP A 655 17.02 12.22 19.53
CA ASP A 655 18.29 12.15 20.27
C ASP A 655 19.50 12.43 19.36
N VAL A 656 19.44 11.96 18.10
CA VAL A 656 20.43 12.29 17.09
C VAL A 656 20.18 13.66 16.44
N ARG A 657 19.03 14.29 16.68
CA ARG A 657 18.60 15.62 16.18
C ARG A 657 18.39 15.69 14.67
N ILE A 658 17.68 14.73 14.09
CA ILE A 658 17.07 14.90 12.76
C ILE A 658 15.62 15.41 12.89
N PRO A 659 15.09 16.15 11.90
CA PRO A 659 13.67 16.46 11.82
C PRO A 659 12.84 15.18 11.65
N VAL A 660 11.62 15.17 12.17
CA VAL A 660 10.69 14.05 12.02
C VAL A 660 9.34 14.57 11.52
N ALA A 661 8.92 14.08 10.37
CA ALA A 661 7.58 14.26 9.82
C ALA A 661 6.73 13.00 10.08
N SER A 662 5.40 13.12 9.96
CA SER A 662 4.50 11.99 10.09
C SER A 662 3.33 12.02 9.12
N GLU A 663 2.82 10.84 8.83
CA GLU A 663 1.53 10.59 8.18
C GLU A 663 0.56 9.87 9.13
N ASN A 664 -0.73 9.84 8.78
CA ASN A 664 -1.73 8.97 9.41
C ASN A 664 -1.82 7.62 8.68
N ALA A 665 -1.80 6.52 9.44
CA ALA A 665 -1.89 5.16 8.87
C ALA A 665 -3.20 4.84 8.12
N HIS A 666 -4.32 5.46 8.50
CA HIS A 666 -5.65 5.23 7.95
C HIS A 666 -6.41 6.56 7.80
N PRO A 667 -7.36 6.70 6.85
CA PRO A 667 -8.18 7.90 6.72
C PRO A 667 -8.92 8.23 8.03
N CYS A 668 -8.84 9.48 8.47
CA CYS A 668 -9.41 9.98 9.71
C CYS A 668 -10.30 11.19 9.40
N HIS A 669 -11.57 11.13 9.79
CA HIS A 669 -12.57 12.17 9.48
C HIS A 669 -13.32 12.64 10.73
N ASP A 670 -12.81 12.26 11.89
CA ASP A 670 -13.41 12.37 13.21
C ASP A 670 -12.44 13.03 14.18
N ARG A 671 -13.01 13.67 15.19
CA ARG A 671 -12.29 14.46 16.19
C ARG A 671 -11.36 13.62 17.07
N GLU A 672 -11.67 12.35 17.28
CA GLU A 672 -10.94 11.45 18.19
C GLU A 672 -9.59 11.04 17.59
N GLY A 673 -9.58 10.60 16.33
CA GLY A 673 -8.34 10.35 15.59
C GLY A 673 -7.50 11.62 15.39
N TYR A 674 -8.11 12.77 15.06
CA TYR A 674 -7.39 14.05 14.95
C TYR A 674 -6.77 14.50 16.28
N ASN A 675 -7.45 14.28 17.41
CA ASN A 675 -6.87 14.51 18.75
C ASN A 675 -5.65 13.62 18.99
N LYS A 676 -5.70 12.33 18.65
CA LYS A 676 -4.57 11.42 18.83
C LYS A 676 -3.36 11.80 17.95
N ILE A 677 -3.61 12.26 16.72
CA ILE A 677 -2.56 12.79 15.85
C ILE A 677 -1.93 14.05 16.47
N LEU A 678 -2.73 14.99 17.00
CA LEU A 678 -2.23 16.19 17.68
C LEU A 678 -1.36 15.88 18.90
N GLU A 679 -1.74 14.89 19.71
CA GLU A 679 -0.97 14.45 20.88
C GLU A 679 0.40 13.88 20.51
N ASN A 680 0.47 13.07 19.45
CA ASN A 680 1.72 12.52 18.93
C ASN A 680 2.55 13.60 18.23
N ALA A 681 1.90 14.57 17.55
CA ALA A 681 2.56 15.64 16.82
C ALA A 681 3.18 16.71 17.72
N LYS A 682 2.56 16.97 18.87
CA LYS A 682 2.93 17.99 19.86
C LYS A 682 2.87 17.46 21.30
N PRO A 683 3.82 16.61 21.74
CA PRO A 683 3.85 16.10 23.10
C PRO A 683 4.05 17.21 24.16
N MET A 684 2.96 17.72 24.74
CA MET A 684 2.95 18.87 25.65
C MET A 684 3.85 18.72 26.91
N ASN A 685 4.17 17.50 27.32
CA ASN A 685 4.99 17.20 28.49
C ASN A 685 6.42 16.71 28.14
N ASP A 686 6.86 16.85 26.89
CA ASP A 686 8.22 16.50 26.51
C ASP A 686 9.23 17.50 27.12
N PRO A 687 10.26 17.04 27.86
CA PRO A 687 11.17 17.92 28.60
C PRO A 687 12.16 18.68 27.70
N ASP A 688 12.37 18.23 26.46
CA ASP A 688 13.21 18.89 25.46
C ASP A 688 12.38 19.77 24.51
N GLY A 689 11.04 19.76 24.63
CA GLY A 689 10.12 20.48 23.74
C GLY A 689 10.00 19.85 22.34
N ARG A 690 10.25 18.54 22.22
CA ARG A 690 10.21 17.80 20.93
C ARG A 690 8.81 17.85 20.29
N HIS A 691 8.77 18.02 18.97
CA HIS A 691 7.55 18.00 18.16
C HIS A 691 7.88 17.56 16.72
N LEU A 692 6.86 17.27 15.90
CA LEU A 692 7.05 17.00 14.48
C LEU A 692 7.41 18.27 13.69
N SER A 693 8.23 18.12 12.63
CA SER A 693 8.59 19.21 11.72
C SER A 693 7.56 19.44 10.60
N ALA A 694 6.74 18.42 10.29
CA ALA A 694 5.62 18.50 9.35
C ALA A 694 4.64 17.34 9.59
N PHE A 695 3.41 17.48 9.12
CA PHE A 695 2.44 16.39 9.06
C PHE A 695 1.76 16.32 7.68
N THR A 696 1.60 15.11 7.15
CA THR A 696 1.04 14.87 5.82
C THR A 696 -0.20 14.00 5.91
N TYR A 697 -1.37 14.60 5.62
CA TYR A 697 -2.65 13.90 5.68
C TYR A 697 -2.82 12.96 4.46
N LEU A 698 -2.94 11.66 4.73
CA LEU A 698 -3.35 10.63 3.77
C LEU A 698 -4.88 10.46 3.79
N ARG A 699 -5.60 10.72 2.70
CA ARG A 699 -5.21 11.32 1.40
C ARG A 699 -6.39 12.18 0.93
N LEU A 700 -6.17 13.15 0.03
CA LEU A 700 -7.24 13.97 -0.56
C LEU A 700 -8.28 13.06 -1.24
N SER A 701 -9.51 13.10 -0.75
CA SER A 701 -10.62 12.25 -1.18
C SER A 701 -11.97 12.97 -1.09
N PRO A 702 -13.05 12.46 -1.72
CA PRO A 702 -14.39 13.02 -1.58
C PRO A 702 -14.90 13.00 -0.13
N ALA A 703 -14.46 12.02 0.68
CA ALA A 703 -14.84 11.92 2.09
C ALA A 703 -14.17 13.00 2.95
N LEU A 704 -12.91 13.38 2.66
CA LEU A 704 -12.25 14.52 3.30
C LEU A 704 -12.98 15.84 2.96
N MET A 705 -13.53 15.94 1.75
CA MET A 705 -14.28 17.10 1.26
C MET A 705 -15.77 17.10 1.69
N GLU A 706 -16.26 16.08 2.41
CA GLU A 706 -17.61 16.10 2.95
C GLU A 706 -17.71 17.13 4.09
N ARG A 707 -18.78 17.92 4.12
CA ARG A 707 -18.96 19.08 5.02
C ARG A 707 -18.66 18.79 6.51
N ARG A 708 -18.90 17.57 7.00
CA ARG A 708 -18.59 17.18 8.38
C ARG A 708 -17.09 16.89 8.59
N GLY A 709 -16.53 15.99 7.77
CA GLY A 709 -15.10 15.64 7.84
C GLY A 709 -14.19 16.83 7.58
N PHE A 710 -14.58 17.72 6.67
CA PHE A 710 -13.85 18.95 6.36
C PHE A 710 -13.83 19.97 7.52
N LEU A 711 -14.93 20.08 8.29
CA LEU A 711 -14.99 21.00 9.44
C LEU A 711 -14.05 20.55 10.58
N GLU A 712 -14.01 19.25 10.86
CA GLU A 712 -13.08 18.69 11.84
C GLU A 712 -11.62 18.70 11.31
N PHE A 713 -11.42 18.61 9.98
CA PHE A 713 -10.10 18.83 9.36
C PHE A 713 -9.64 20.29 9.49
N GLU A 714 -10.51 21.29 9.30
CA GLU A 714 -10.19 22.70 9.57
C GLU A 714 -9.78 22.91 11.04
N ARG A 715 -10.51 22.31 11.99
CA ARG A 715 -10.18 22.30 13.42
C ARG A 715 -8.81 21.66 13.68
N PHE A 716 -8.50 20.54 13.02
CA PHE A 716 -7.21 19.87 13.11
C PHE A 716 -6.07 20.76 12.59
N VAL A 717 -6.18 21.33 11.39
CA VAL A 717 -5.17 22.22 10.80
C VAL A 717 -4.88 23.40 11.73
N LYS A 718 -5.91 24.08 12.25
CA LYS A 718 -5.78 25.19 13.20
C LYS A 718 -5.01 24.80 14.47
N ARG A 719 -5.32 23.63 15.05
CA ARG A 719 -4.62 23.13 16.26
C ARG A 719 -3.19 22.67 15.95
N MET A 720 -2.90 22.21 14.72
CA MET A 720 -1.53 21.95 14.22
C MET A 720 -0.74 23.26 14.04
N HIS A 721 -1.38 24.34 13.61
CA HIS A 721 -0.78 25.68 13.54
C HIS A 721 -0.63 26.37 14.90
N GLY A 722 -1.30 25.87 15.95
CA GLY A 722 -1.26 26.47 17.29
C GLY A 722 -2.30 27.58 17.50
N GLU A 723 -3.32 27.65 16.65
CA GLU A 723 -4.46 28.55 16.80
C GLU A 723 -5.46 28.03 17.84
N ALA A 724 -6.16 28.95 18.51
CA ALA A 724 -7.27 28.61 19.41
C ALA A 724 -8.52 28.26 18.60
N VAL A 725 -9.12 27.08 18.86
CA VAL A 725 -10.39 26.68 18.27
C VAL A 725 -11.50 26.76 19.32
N LEU A 726 -12.57 27.50 19.01
CA LEU A 726 -13.77 27.53 19.84
C LEU A 726 -14.55 26.23 19.68
N ASP A 727 -14.98 25.63 20.79
CA ASP A 727 -15.95 24.56 20.75
C ASP A 727 -17.34 25.08 20.37
N LEU A 728 -17.68 24.88 19.10
CA LEU A 728 -19.04 24.94 18.61
C LEU A 728 -19.87 23.87 19.34
N GLN A 729 -20.72 24.33 20.26
CA GLN A 729 -21.78 23.52 20.84
C GLN A 729 -22.77 23.16 19.72
N LEU A 730 -22.81 21.88 19.36
CA LEU A 730 -23.80 21.25 18.48
C LEU A 730 -24.97 20.69 19.31
#